data_AF-A0A8J1YDB0-F1
#
_entry.id   AF-A0A8J1YDB0-F1
#
_cell.length_a   1.000
_cell.length_b   1.000
_cell.length_c   1.000
_cell.angle_alpha   90.00
_cell.angle_beta   90.00
_cell.angle_gamma   90.00
#
_symmetry.space_group_name_H-M   'P 1'
#
loop_
_entity.id
_entity.type
_entity.pdbx_description
1 polymer ?
#
loop_
_entity_poly.entity_id
_entity_poly.type
_entity_poly.pdbx_seq_one_letter_code
_entity_poly.pdbx_strand_id
1 'polypeptide(L)'
;MDEEYLSDDDFLFYSVLYSTITVIFAMAILTKFLMNEIRFGFRSCLSLVVLFIGEPLCHFLVKGPAGVAIFGLGCLFVHSILPASHLPVGSKSVLITGCDSGFGHALALTLDSIGIKVFAGCLYKDGPGAIELTNKSSERLTILQLDVTSSTDIQKAYDLIKVDVGEKGLWGLVNNAGVAYIADIELTPNCIVDKVLNTNLKGPIFVTKKFLPLIRQAQGRIVNVSSLAGKVPTELYGAYSVAKHGIEAFSDVLRMEMKKWNVKVSVIQPSGFLTAALSDPLLKAHEEEIWSNLDTTTRDTYGRDYLENTREQMSKYTKNNKVFAQDITPVVRAMRSGLLSKRPRAKYPCVAIAVAFRQMVFNTPTKETYSDFLEPGNSRKEGEKSSHPVDESLVPNIVHYIWVDLNGYYKFNFLHAVSFISVHKNWKPDEILVHVNKNNRPHGEWWDYVMSNVTTKIRFISYNMAQIDIFGEKPRYPEHISDILRLRILKEYGGTYIDSDVIALRSLAHLRRYNHTQGIGIASNGLSNGVIIAKKTSKFLDLWIEEYKKYGKEEVGSIWSHYSIFKPRRLLADYPDLVRIERNTLVRPVAADYELFTTRKYVWDHSYSIHVWRRKTYIPYKPDDINFISNQSLLRDVMEYVVFDKIPPYATSKPF
;
A
#
# COMPACT_ATOMS: atom_id res chain seq x y z
N MET A 1 2.07 39.48 13.19
CA MET A 1 1.26 38.26 12.97
C MET A 1 0.02 38.78 12.30
N ASP A 2 0.13 38.98 11.00
CA ASP A 2 -0.86 39.72 10.22
C ASP A 2 -2.01 38.77 9.93
N GLU A 3 -3.17 39.02 10.54
CA GLU A 3 -4.41 38.36 10.16
C GLU A 3 -4.77 38.85 8.75
N GLU A 4 -4.59 37.98 7.76
CA GLU A 4 -5.11 38.15 6.41
C GLU A 4 -6.64 38.21 6.49
N TYR A 5 -7.19 39.43 6.56
CA TYR A 5 -8.63 39.65 6.44
C TYR A 5 -9.02 39.30 5.00
N LEU A 6 -9.89 38.30 4.85
CA LEU A 6 -10.58 37.98 3.59
C LEU A 6 -11.22 39.26 3.04
N SER A 7 -11.11 39.48 1.73
CA SER A 7 -11.78 40.61 1.09
C SER A 7 -13.30 40.52 1.27
N ASP A 8 -14.02 41.64 1.23
CA ASP A 8 -15.49 41.65 1.35
C ASP A 8 -16.16 40.74 0.28
N ASP A 9 -15.55 40.65 -0.90
CA ASP A 9 -15.99 39.76 -1.98
C ASP A 9 -15.79 38.27 -1.64
N ASP A 10 -14.67 37.91 -1.00
CA ASP A 10 -14.42 36.54 -0.54
C ASP A 10 -15.39 36.14 0.59
N PHE A 11 -15.65 37.06 1.52
CA PHE A 11 -16.60 36.83 2.60
C PHE A 11 -18.02 36.57 2.07
N LEU A 12 -18.46 37.37 1.08
CA LEU A 12 -19.74 37.18 0.43
C LEU A 12 -19.80 35.85 -0.34
N PHE A 13 -18.75 35.50 -1.08
CA PHE A 13 -18.66 34.24 -1.81
C PHE A 13 -18.79 33.02 -0.90
N TYR A 14 -18.04 32.97 0.20
CA TYR A 14 -18.12 31.85 1.13
C TYR A 14 -19.47 31.80 1.85
N SER A 15 -20.06 32.95 2.20
CA SER A 15 -21.41 33.02 2.79
C SER A 15 -22.48 32.39 1.89
N VAL A 16 -22.40 32.64 0.57
CA VAL A 16 -23.29 32.02 -0.42
C VAL A 16 -23.07 30.50 -0.48
N LEU A 17 -21.83 30.04 -0.40
CA LEU A 17 -21.49 28.62 -0.44
C LEU A 17 -21.99 27.87 0.80
N TYR A 18 -21.84 28.44 2.00
CA TYR A 18 -22.45 27.92 3.23
C TYR A 18 -23.96 27.81 3.11
N SER A 19 -24.63 28.90 2.71
CA SER A 19 -26.09 28.93 2.53
C SER A 19 -26.55 27.85 1.54
N THR A 20 -25.82 27.65 0.45
CA THR A 20 -26.13 26.63 -0.56
C THR A 20 -26.04 25.22 0.01
N ILE A 21 -24.96 24.91 0.74
CA ILE A 21 -24.79 23.60 1.41
C ILE A 21 -25.89 23.37 2.45
N THR A 22 -26.22 24.39 3.24
CA THR A 22 -27.28 24.35 4.25
C THR A 22 -28.64 24.06 3.61
N VAL A 23 -29.00 24.74 2.53
CA VAL A 23 -30.27 24.49 1.81
C VAL A 23 -30.32 23.07 1.25
N ILE A 24 -29.25 22.59 0.60
CA ILE A 24 -29.18 21.22 0.06
C ILE A 24 -29.34 20.20 1.19
N PHE A 25 -28.62 20.38 2.30
CA PHE A 25 -28.69 19.48 3.44
C PHE A 25 -30.08 19.51 4.09
N ALA A 26 -30.64 20.69 4.37
CA ALA A 26 -31.98 20.85 4.93
C ALA A 26 -33.05 20.21 4.04
N MET A 27 -32.98 20.41 2.72
CA MET A 27 -33.88 19.76 1.76
C MET A 27 -33.75 18.23 1.80
N ALA A 28 -32.53 17.70 1.91
CA ALA A 28 -32.31 16.25 2.02
C ALA A 28 -32.87 15.67 3.33
N ILE A 29 -32.77 16.40 4.45
CA ILE A 29 -33.36 16.03 5.74
C ILE A 29 -34.88 16.08 5.67
N LEU A 30 -35.44 17.19 5.16
CA LEU A 30 -36.88 17.40 5.02
C LEU A 30 -37.50 16.34 4.10
N THR A 31 -36.84 16.01 3.00
CA THR A 31 -37.26 14.93 2.08
C THR A 31 -37.35 13.61 2.83
N LYS A 32 -36.31 13.22 3.58
CA LYS A 32 -36.34 12.00 4.41
C LYS A 32 -37.41 12.04 5.51
N PHE A 33 -37.70 13.21 6.08
CA PHE A 33 -38.75 13.39 7.08
C PHE A 33 -40.14 13.20 6.46
N LEU A 34 -40.43 13.88 5.35
CA LEU A 34 -41.69 13.77 4.59
C LEU A 34 -41.95 12.35 4.08
N MET A 35 -40.88 11.63 3.75
CA MET A 35 -40.95 10.22 3.31
C MET A 35 -41.09 9.24 4.47
N ASN A 36 -41.20 9.74 5.72
CA ASN A 36 -41.32 8.97 6.94
C ASN A 36 -40.14 7.98 7.11
N GLU A 37 -38.94 8.46 6.75
CA GLU A 37 -37.67 7.72 6.78
C GLU A 37 -36.83 8.01 8.02
N ILE A 38 -37.02 9.16 8.67
CA ILE A 38 -36.35 9.54 9.92
C ILE A 38 -37.33 9.39 11.09
N ARG A 39 -36.89 8.73 12.17
CA ARG A 39 -37.57 8.79 13.48
C ARG A 39 -36.89 9.86 14.35
N PHE A 40 -37.67 10.55 15.19
CA PHE A 40 -37.10 11.45 16.20
C PHE A 40 -36.20 10.66 17.16
N GLY A 41 -34.97 11.14 17.38
CA GLY A 41 -33.95 10.51 18.20
C GLY A 41 -32.62 11.25 18.12
N PHE A 42 -31.62 10.82 18.90
CA PHE A 42 -30.33 11.53 19.05
C PHE A 42 -29.65 11.90 17.72
N ARG A 43 -29.67 11.01 16.73
CA ARG A 43 -29.06 11.24 15.41
C ARG A 43 -29.83 12.26 14.55
N SER A 44 -31.13 12.38 14.76
CA SER A 44 -31.97 13.38 14.11
C SER A 44 -31.74 14.75 14.76
N CYS A 45 -31.55 14.81 16.08
CA CYS A 45 -31.12 16.02 16.77
C CYS A 45 -29.73 16.48 16.29
N LEU A 46 -28.81 15.55 16.00
CA LEU A 46 -27.49 15.91 15.46
C LEU A 46 -27.57 16.60 14.09
N SER A 47 -28.59 16.30 13.27
CA SER A 47 -28.82 17.02 12.01
C SER A 47 -29.26 18.47 12.22
N LEU A 48 -30.02 18.75 13.28
CA LEU A 48 -30.38 20.11 13.67
C LEU A 48 -29.18 20.84 14.27
N VAL A 49 -28.34 20.16 15.07
CA VAL A 49 -27.10 20.74 15.61
C VAL A 49 -26.16 21.15 14.48
N VAL A 50 -25.96 20.30 13.46
CA VAL A 50 -25.12 20.69 12.31
C VAL A 50 -25.72 21.87 11.56
N LEU A 51 -27.04 21.89 11.33
CA LEU A 51 -27.72 23.01 10.65
C LEU A 51 -27.61 24.33 11.43
N PHE A 52 -27.87 24.35 12.74
CA PHE A 52 -28.01 25.59 13.50
C PHE A 52 -26.74 26.03 14.24
N ILE A 53 -25.81 25.10 14.52
CA ILE A 53 -24.60 25.37 15.30
C ILE A 53 -23.35 25.11 14.45
N GLY A 54 -23.36 24.07 13.62
CA GLY A 54 -22.22 23.71 12.76
C GLY A 54 -21.87 24.78 11.74
N GLU A 55 -22.88 25.37 11.08
CA GLU A 55 -22.67 26.45 10.10
C GLU A 55 -22.06 27.70 10.75
N PRO A 56 -22.64 28.31 11.81
CA PRO A 56 -22.04 29.49 12.45
C PRO A 56 -20.63 29.23 12.97
N LEU A 57 -20.38 28.07 13.60
CA LEU A 57 -19.05 27.74 14.12
C LEU A 57 -18.00 27.68 12.99
N CYS A 58 -18.31 27.00 11.89
CA CYS A 58 -17.36 26.89 10.78
C CYS A 58 -17.17 28.24 10.08
N HIS A 59 -18.25 29.00 9.91
CA HIS A 59 -18.23 30.29 9.22
C HIS A 59 -17.43 31.34 9.99
N PHE A 60 -17.63 31.45 11.32
CA PHE A 60 -16.99 32.51 12.12
C PHE A 60 -15.63 32.13 12.71
N LEU A 61 -15.39 30.84 13.03
CA LEU A 61 -14.14 30.42 13.69
C LEU A 61 -13.06 29.92 12.74
N VAL A 62 -13.41 29.18 11.69
CA VAL A 62 -12.42 28.62 10.75
C VAL A 62 -12.23 29.55 9.55
N LYS A 63 -13.34 30.11 9.03
CA LYS A 63 -13.41 30.99 7.86
C LYS A 63 -12.88 30.34 6.57
N GLY A 64 -13.20 30.98 5.43
CA GLY A 64 -12.65 30.63 4.13
C GLY A 64 -12.95 29.19 3.66
N PRO A 65 -12.11 28.62 2.76
CA PRO A 65 -12.38 27.34 2.11
C PRO A 65 -12.29 26.15 3.07
N ALA A 66 -11.45 26.23 4.11
CA ALA A 66 -11.31 25.19 5.12
C ALA A 66 -12.59 25.03 5.95
N GLY A 67 -13.21 26.13 6.35
CA GLY A 67 -14.48 26.10 7.07
C GLY A 67 -15.60 25.49 6.24
N VAL A 68 -15.70 25.84 4.95
CA VAL A 68 -16.72 25.28 4.05
C VAL A 68 -16.53 23.77 3.90
N ALA A 69 -15.29 23.31 3.74
CA ALA A 69 -14.98 21.89 3.62
C ALA A 69 -15.37 21.11 4.90
N ILE A 70 -15.06 21.64 6.08
CA ILE A 70 -15.42 21.02 7.37
C ILE A 70 -16.94 20.93 7.51
N PHE A 71 -17.67 22.01 7.21
CA PHE A 71 -19.12 22.04 7.29
C PHE A 71 -19.77 21.05 6.31
N GLY A 72 -19.34 21.07 5.04
CA GLY A 72 -19.82 20.13 4.03
C GLY A 72 -19.57 18.67 4.40
N LEU A 73 -18.37 18.35 4.91
CA LEU A 73 -18.05 17.00 5.41
C LEU A 73 -18.91 16.62 6.62
N GLY A 74 -19.19 17.57 7.53
CA GLY A 74 -20.09 17.38 8.67
C GLY A 74 -21.52 17.06 8.22
N CYS A 75 -22.07 17.81 7.27
CA CYS A 75 -23.38 17.55 6.65
C CYS A 75 -23.43 16.15 6.01
N LEU A 76 -22.41 15.78 5.23
CA LEU A 76 -22.33 14.46 4.60
C LEU A 76 -22.24 13.33 5.64
N PHE A 77 -21.44 13.51 6.69
CA PHE A 77 -21.32 12.55 7.78
C PHE A 77 -22.66 12.34 8.48
N VAL A 78 -23.34 13.41 8.90
CA VAL A 78 -24.64 13.31 9.57
C VAL A 78 -25.69 12.70 8.64
N HIS A 79 -25.73 13.10 7.37
CA HIS A 79 -26.63 12.49 6.39
C HIS A 79 -26.43 10.98 6.28
N SER A 80 -25.19 10.51 6.35
CA SER A 80 -24.83 9.10 6.19
C SER A 80 -25.27 8.21 7.36
N ILE A 81 -25.32 8.76 8.59
CA ILE A 81 -25.63 8.02 9.82
C ILE A 81 -27.10 8.10 10.25
N LEU A 82 -27.90 8.93 9.58
CA LEU A 82 -29.34 9.02 9.83
C LEU A 82 -30.00 7.65 9.66
N PRO A 83 -30.86 7.24 10.61
CA PRO A 83 -31.51 5.95 10.56
C PRO A 83 -32.42 5.86 9.33
N ALA A 84 -32.36 4.75 8.61
CA ALA A 84 -33.34 4.43 7.57
C ALA A 84 -34.60 3.84 8.22
N SER A 85 -35.78 4.18 7.69
CA SER A 85 -36.99 3.49 8.12
C SER A 85 -36.98 2.04 7.65
N HIS A 86 -37.26 1.14 8.58
CA HIS A 86 -37.41 -0.28 8.29
C HIS A 86 -38.88 -0.63 8.08
N LEU A 87 -39.12 -1.59 7.20
CA LEU A 87 -40.37 -2.28 7.06
C LEU A 87 -40.64 -3.11 8.32
N PRO A 88 -41.91 -3.28 8.71
CA PRO A 88 -42.26 -4.14 9.84
C PRO A 88 -41.76 -5.57 9.57
N VAL A 89 -41.26 -6.25 10.59
CA VAL A 89 -40.70 -7.60 10.48
C VAL A 89 -41.78 -8.59 9.99
N GLY A 90 -42.95 -8.62 10.63
CA GLY A 90 -44.09 -9.43 10.20
C GLY A 90 -43.74 -10.91 9.98
N SER A 91 -44.47 -11.60 9.09
CA SER A 91 -44.22 -13.02 8.74
C SER A 91 -43.18 -13.19 7.63
N LYS A 92 -42.15 -12.33 7.58
CA LYS A 92 -41.09 -12.40 6.56
C LYS A 92 -40.18 -13.61 6.78
N SER A 93 -39.73 -14.21 5.69
CA SER A 93 -38.79 -15.32 5.65
C SER A 93 -37.54 -15.00 4.82
N VAL A 94 -36.36 -15.42 5.27
CA VAL A 94 -35.09 -15.11 4.60
C VAL A 94 -34.22 -16.35 4.48
N LEU A 95 -33.73 -16.64 3.27
CA LEU A 95 -32.67 -17.62 3.03
C LEU A 95 -31.31 -16.91 3.08
N ILE A 96 -30.39 -17.43 3.88
CA ILE A 96 -29.00 -16.97 3.96
C ILE A 96 -28.09 -18.14 3.59
N THR A 97 -27.18 -17.96 2.62
CA THR A 97 -26.18 -18.97 2.27
C THR A 97 -24.88 -18.75 3.05
N GLY A 98 -24.16 -19.81 3.44
CA GLY A 98 -22.87 -19.70 4.12
C GLY A 98 -23.02 -19.27 5.58
N CYS A 99 -23.86 -19.99 6.33
CA CYS A 99 -24.16 -19.72 7.73
C CYS A 99 -23.26 -20.48 8.72
N ASP A 100 -22.29 -21.27 8.23
CA ASP A 100 -21.35 -22.03 9.06
C ASP A 100 -20.50 -21.13 9.97
N SER A 101 -20.23 -19.89 9.57
CA SER A 101 -19.46 -18.92 10.38
C SER A 101 -19.64 -17.47 9.89
N GLY A 102 -18.95 -16.53 10.55
CA GLY A 102 -18.77 -15.16 10.07
C GLY A 102 -20.08 -14.37 9.90
N PHE A 103 -20.18 -13.62 8.80
CA PHE A 103 -21.30 -12.69 8.60
C PHE A 103 -22.65 -13.39 8.45
N GLY A 104 -22.71 -14.52 7.74
CA GLY A 104 -23.95 -15.27 7.53
C GLY A 104 -24.51 -15.83 8.82
N HIS A 105 -23.63 -16.39 9.66
CA HIS A 105 -23.98 -16.88 10.99
C HIS A 105 -24.52 -15.76 11.89
N ALA A 106 -23.79 -14.65 11.98
CA ALA A 106 -24.20 -13.50 12.80
C ALA A 106 -25.52 -12.87 12.31
N LEU A 107 -25.72 -12.80 10.99
CA LEU A 107 -26.97 -12.32 10.41
C LEU A 107 -28.12 -13.26 10.76
N ALA A 108 -27.94 -14.57 10.66
CA ALA A 108 -28.98 -15.56 10.96
C ALA A 108 -29.54 -15.37 12.38
N LEU A 109 -28.66 -15.31 13.39
CA LEU A 109 -29.04 -15.03 14.79
C LEU A 109 -29.69 -13.65 14.95
N THR A 110 -29.16 -12.64 14.25
CA THR A 110 -29.72 -11.27 14.31
C THR A 110 -31.14 -11.24 13.77
N LEU A 111 -31.43 -11.90 12.64
CA LEU A 111 -32.76 -11.92 12.04
C LEU A 111 -33.74 -12.75 12.87
N ASP A 112 -33.31 -13.89 13.42
CA ASP A 112 -34.11 -14.71 14.33
C ASP A 112 -34.51 -13.93 15.59
N SER A 113 -33.56 -13.21 16.21
CA SER A 113 -33.79 -12.42 17.43
C SER A 113 -34.82 -11.31 17.27
N ILE A 114 -35.05 -10.83 16.03
CA ILE A 114 -36.05 -9.80 15.72
C ILE A 114 -37.35 -10.39 15.16
N GLY A 115 -37.49 -11.72 15.15
CA GLY A 115 -38.72 -12.42 14.78
C GLY A 115 -38.87 -12.78 13.30
N ILE A 116 -37.80 -12.71 12.50
CA ILE A 116 -37.82 -13.16 11.09
C ILE A 116 -37.62 -14.67 11.05
N LYS A 117 -38.36 -15.36 10.15
CA LYS A 117 -38.09 -16.77 9.85
C LYS A 117 -36.83 -16.90 9.01
N VAL A 118 -35.86 -17.69 9.45
CA VAL A 118 -34.55 -17.80 8.80
C VAL A 118 -34.33 -19.22 8.31
N PHE A 119 -34.02 -19.35 7.03
CA PHE A 119 -33.46 -20.57 6.47
C PHE A 119 -31.93 -20.36 6.37
N ALA A 120 -31.20 -20.99 7.27
CA ALA A 120 -29.74 -20.87 7.35
C ALA A 120 -29.10 -22.01 6.55
N GLY A 121 -28.64 -21.69 5.34
CA GLY A 121 -27.91 -22.61 4.47
C GLY A 121 -26.46 -22.76 4.92
N CYS A 122 -26.10 -23.94 5.40
CA CYS A 122 -24.76 -24.32 5.83
C CYS A 122 -24.15 -25.32 4.84
N LEU A 123 -22.85 -25.20 4.59
CA LEU A 123 -22.10 -26.20 3.82
C LEU A 123 -22.01 -27.52 4.58
N TYR A 124 -21.96 -27.46 5.92
CA TYR A 124 -21.97 -28.65 6.78
C TYR A 124 -23.13 -28.54 7.77
N LYS A 125 -24.30 -29.09 7.43
CA LYS A 125 -25.51 -29.00 8.29
C LYS A 125 -25.33 -29.56 9.71
N ASP A 126 -24.41 -30.51 9.88
CA ASP A 126 -24.09 -31.17 11.16
C ASP A 126 -22.74 -30.67 11.73
N GLY A 127 -22.17 -29.63 11.12
CA GLY A 127 -20.91 -29.02 11.55
C GLY A 127 -21.05 -28.14 12.79
N PRO A 128 -19.93 -27.72 13.41
CA PRO A 128 -19.93 -26.99 14.68
C PRO A 128 -20.72 -25.68 14.62
N GLY A 129 -20.61 -24.93 13.52
CA GLY A 129 -21.36 -23.68 13.33
C GLY A 129 -22.86 -23.87 13.19
N ALA A 130 -23.30 -24.96 12.56
CA ALA A 130 -24.73 -25.28 12.42
C ALA A 130 -25.33 -25.77 13.75
N ILE A 131 -24.57 -26.55 14.53
CA ILE A 131 -24.92 -26.94 15.90
C ILE A 131 -25.04 -25.70 16.79
N GLU A 132 -24.07 -24.78 16.71
CA GLU A 132 -24.12 -23.53 17.47
C GLU A 132 -25.35 -22.67 17.10
N LEU A 133 -25.69 -22.54 15.81
CA LEU A 133 -26.91 -21.86 15.39
C LEU A 133 -28.15 -22.52 16.00
N THR A 134 -28.24 -23.84 15.93
CA THR A 134 -29.36 -24.60 16.50
C THR A 134 -29.52 -24.34 18.00
N ASN A 135 -28.42 -24.33 18.75
CA ASN A 135 -28.43 -24.10 20.19
C ASN A 135 -28.79 -22.65 20.59
N LYS A 136 -28.50 -21.67 19.73
CA LYS A 136 -28.66 -20.24 20.03
C LYS A 136 -29.90 -19.59 19.40
N SER A 137 -30.65 -20.33 18.59
CA SER A 137 -31.78 -19.79 17.83
C SER A 137 -33.12 -20.32 18.30
N SER A 138 -34.19 -19.64 17.91
CA SER A 138 -35.56 -20.09 18.13
C SER A 138 -36.03 -21.09 17.06
N GLU A 139 -37.21 -21.66 17.24
CA GLU A 139 -37.87 -22.55 16.26
C GLU A 139 -38.12 -21.90 14.88
N ARG A 140 -37.95 -20.58 14.76
CA ARG A 140 -38.06 -19.85 13.49
C ARG A 140 -36.80 -19.94 12.63
N LEU A 141 -35.69 -20.45 13.15
CA LEU A 141 -34.48 -20.69 12.38
C LEU A 141 -34.39 -22.17 12.01
N THR A 142 -34.30 -22.44 10.72
CA THR A 142 -34.15 -23.79 10.16
C THR A 142 -32.80 -23.91 9.47
N ILE A 143 -32.00 -24.88 9.88
CA ILE A 143 -30.73 -25.23 9.23
C ILE A 143 -31.01 -26.04 7.96
N LEU A 144 -30.35 -25.68 6.87
CA LEU A 144 -30.40 -26.40 5.59
C LEU A 144 -28.99 -26.79 5.13
N GLN A 145 -28.84 -28.01 4.63
CA GLN A 145 -27.67 -28.38 3.84
C GLN A 145 -27.73 -27.64 2.51
N LEU A 146 -26.73 -26.79 2.22
CA LEU A 146 -26.69 -26.00 1.00
C LEU A 146 -25.26 -25.70 0.54
N ASP A 147 -24.73 -26.56 -0.33
CA ASP A 147 -23.61 -26.19 -1.20
C ASP A 147 -24.14 -25.40 -2.42
N VAL A 148 -23.72 -24.14 -2.55
CA VAL A 148 -24.13 -23.24 -3.65
C VAL A 148 -23.58 -23.66 -5.02
N THR A 149 -22.66 -24.62 -5.07
CA THR A 149 -22.13 -25.22 -6.30
C THR A 149 -22.89 -26.49 -6.71
N SER A 150 -23.68 -27.07 -5.81
CA SER A 150 -24.48 -28.28 -6.04
C SER A 150 -25.90 -27.94 -6.48
N SER A 151 -26.25 -28.26 -7.73
CA SER A 151 -27.62 -28.09 -8.22
C SER A 151 -28.64 -28.91 -7.43
N THR A 152 -28.22 -30.06 -6.90
CA THR A 152 -29.06 -30.96 -6.10
C THR A 152 -29.40 -30.33 -4.75
N ASP A 153 -28.43 -29.74 -4.07
CA ASP A 153 -28.65 -29.07 -2.78
C ASP A 153 -29.53 -27.84 -2.96
N ILE A 154 -29.26 -27.04 -3.99
CA ILE A 154 -30.08 -25.88 -4.35
C ILE A 154 -31.54 -26.29 -4.61
N GLN A 155 -31.75 -27.40 -5.33
CA GLN A 155 -33.08 -27.94 -5.61
C GLN A 155 -33.79 -28.39 -4.32
N LYS A 156 -33.13 -29.18 -3.48
CA LYS A 156 -33.69 -29.65 -2.20
C LYS A 156 -34.07 -28.49 -1.27
N ALA A 157 -33.19 -27.50 -1.14
CA ALA A 157 -33.46 -26.31 -0.35
C ALA A 157 -34.66 -25.53 -0.91
N TYR A 158 -34.77 -25.40 -2.23
CA TYR A 158 -35.90 -24.76 -2.89
C TYR A 158 -37.22 -25.48 -2.61
N ASP A 159 -37.27 -26.81 -2.75
CA ASP A 159 -38.49 -27.57 -2.56
C ASP A 159 -39.00 -27.48 -1.12
N LEU A 160 -38.10 -27.56 -0.13
CA LEU A 160 -38.43 -27.38 1.28
C LEU A 160 -38.95 -25.97 1.56
N ILE A 161 -38.23 -24.94 1.11
CA ILE A 161 -38.62 -23.55 1.35
C ILE A 161 -39.94 -23.22 0.66
N LYS A 162 -40.15 -23.71 -0.57
CA LYS A 162 -41.39 -23.49 -1.34
C LYS A 162 -42.61 -23.99 -0.57
N VAL A 163 -42.53 -25.20 -0.01
CA VAL A 163 -43.62 -25.79 0.80
C VAL A 163 -43.87 -24.93 2.03
N ASP A 164 -42.81 -24.52 2.72
CA ASP A 164 -42.91 -23.80 3.99
C ASP A 164 -43.48 -22.38 3.84
N VAL A 165 -43.01 -21.62 2.84
CA VAL A 165 -43.44 -20.23 2.64
C VAL A 165 -44.79 -20.11 1.92
N GLY A 166 -45.16 -21.13 1.14
CA GLY A 166 -46.40 -21.18 0.36
C GLY A 166 -46.64 -19.92 -0.46
N GLU A 167 -47.90 -19.45 -0.45
CA GLU A 167 -48.32 -18.30 -1.26
C GLU A 167 -47.70 -16.96 -0.85
N LYS A 168 -47.08 -16.88 0.34
CA LYS A 168 -46.40 -15.66 0.80
C LYS A 168 -45.09 -15.41 0.05
N GLY A 169 -44.50 -16.47 -0.51
CA GLY A 169 -43.18 -16.43 -1.12
C GLY A 169 -42.04 -16.16 -0.13
N LEU A 170 -40.84 -16.01 -0.67
CA LEU A 170 -39.61 -15.80 0.12
C LEU A 170 -39.28 -14.30 0.17
N TRP A 171 -39.32 -13.69 1.36
CA TRP A 171 -39.05 -12.25 1.49
C TRP A 171 -37.62 -11.89 1.12
N GLY A 172 -36.63 -12.68 1.51
CA GLY A 172 -35.23 -12.33 1.34
C GLY A 172 -34.34 -13.49 0.89
N LEU A 173 -33.37 -13.18 0.04
CA LEU A 173 -32.21 -14.03 -0.25
C LEU A 173 -30.94 -13.26 0.05
N VAL A 174 -30.04 -13.84 0.85
CA VAL A 174 -28.71 -13.31 1.13
C VAL A 174 -27.66 -14.27 0.59
N ASN A 175 -27.06 -13.93 -0.55
CA ASN A 175 -25.94 -14.64 -1.12
C ASN A 175 -24.65 -14.19 -0.42
N ASN A 176 -24.30 -14.90 0.65
CA ASN A 176 -23.15 -14.65 1.50
C ASN A 176 -22.03 -15.71 1.39
N ALA A 177 -22.34 -16.93 0.92
CA ALA A 177 -21.36 -17.99 0.80
C ALA A 177 -20.18 -17.55 -0.08
N GLY A 178 -18.96 -17.85 0.38
CA GLY A 178 -17.78 -17.51 -0.38
C GLY A 178 -16.49 -18.04 0.22
N VAL A 179 -15.50 -18.22 -0.65
CA VAL A 179 -14.14 -18.65 -0.33
C VAL A 179 -13.13 -17.60 -0.79
N ALA A 180 -11.97 -17.53 -0.13
CA ALA A 180 -10.88 -16.65 -0.52
C ALA A 180 -9.56 -17.43 -0.50
N TYR A 181 -8.91 -17.49 -1.66
CA TYR A 181 -7.54 -17.96 -1.82
C TYR A 181 -6.64 -16.75 -2.04
N ILE A 182 -5.45 -16.80 -1.44
CA ILE A 182 -4.50 -15.69 -1.41
C ILE A 182 -3.22 -16.18 -2.02
N ALA A 183 -3.03 -15.83 -3.29
CA ALA A 183 -1.88 -16.18 -4.09
C ALA A 183 -1.88 -15.32 -5.36
N ASP A 184 -0.71 -15.17 -5.97
CA ASP A 184 -0.64 -14.65 -7.32
C ASP A 184 -1.40 -15.54 -8.29
N ILE A 185 -1.84 -14.96 -9.41
CA ILE A 185 -2.70 -15.68 -10.35
C ILE A 185 -2.00 -16.90 -10.98
N GLU A 186 -0.70 -16.79 -11.27
CA GLU A 186 0.11 -17.91 -11.78
C GLU A 186 0.28 -19.02 -10.73
N LEU A 187 0.32 -18.65 -9.45
CA LEU A 187 0.33 -19.57 -8.32
C LEU A 187 -1.04 -20.12 -7.95
N THR A 188 -2.11 -19.78 -8.70
CA THR A 188 -3.45 -20.28 -8.43
C THR A 188 -3.80 -21.36 -9.45
N PRO A 189 -3.79 -22.66 -9.09
CA PRO A 189 -4.16 -23.74 -10.00
C PRO A 189 -5.57 -23.57 -10.57
N ASN A 190 -5.80 -24.00 -11.80
CA ASN A 190 -7.11 -23.88 -12.47
C ASN A 190 -8.27 -24.47 -11.65
N CYS A 191 -8.05 -25.59 -10.96
CA CYS A 191 -9.06 -26.18 -10.08
C CYS A 191 -9.48 -25.24 -8.94
N ILE A 192 -8.56 -24.44 -8.41
CA ILE A 192 -8.81 -23.42 -7.39
C ILE A 192 -9.49 -22.20 -8.00
N VAL A 193 -9.05 -21.75 -9.19
CA VAL A 193 -9.75 -20.68 -9.94
C VAL A 193 -11.22 -21.06 -10.15
N ASP A 194 -11.47 -22.28 -10.64
CA ASP A 194 -12.82 -22.80 -10.83
C ASP A 194 -13.60 -22.88 -9.52
N LYS A 195 -12.99 -23.36 -8.43
CA LYS A 195 -13.62 -23.41 -7.11
C LYS A 195 -14.06 -22.03 -6.62
N VAL A 196 -13.20 -21.01 -6.78
CA VAL A 196 -13.49 -19.62 -6.41
C VAL A 196 -14.61 -19.06 -7.27
N LEU A 197 -14.56 -19.23 -8.60
CA LEU A 197 -15.59 -18.73 -9.51
C LEU A 197 -16.93 -19.46 -9.33
N ASN A 198 -16.91 -20.78 -9.15
CA ASN A 198 -18.11 -21.57 -8.93
C ASN A 198 -18.80 -21.19 -7.62
N THR A 199 -18.04 -20.97 -6.55
CA THR A 199 -18.62 -20.60 -5.24
C THR A 199 -19.03 -19.13 -5.18
N ASN A 200 -18.15 -18.20 -5.58
CA ASN A 200 -18.34 -16.77 -5.32
C ASN A 200 -19.13 -16.03 -6.41
N LEU A 201 -19.20 -16.58 -7.63
CA LEU A 201 -19.87 -15.96 -8.77
C LEU A 201 -21.03 -16.81 -9.27
N LYS A 202 -20.78 -18.03 -9.75
CA LYS A 202 -21.84 -18.87 -10.31
C LYS A 202 -22.85 -19.31 -9.25
N GLY A 203 -22.41 -19.64 -8.04
CA GLY A 203 -23.26 -20.05 -6.93
C GLY A 203 -24.37 -19.03 -6.62
N PRO A 204 -24.04 -17.77 -6.28
CA PRO A 204 -25.03 -16.71 -6.13
C PRO A 204 -25.96 -16.53 -7.32
N ILE A 205 -25.45 -16.67 -8.56
CA ILE A 205 -26.27 -16.59 -9.78
C ILE A 205 -27.28 -17.75 -9.82
N PHE A 206 -26.83 -18.98 -9.57
CA PHE A 206 -27.67 -20.18 -9.65
C PHE A 206 -28.71 -20.23 -8.53
N VAL A 207 -28.31 -19.93 -7.29
CA VAL A 207 -29.24 -19.80 -6.16
C VAL A 207 -30.26 -18.71 -6.46
N THR A 208 -29.82 -17.53 -6.90
CA THR A 208 -30.74 -16.43 -7.24
C THR A 208 -31.73 -16.86 -8.32
N LYS A 209 -31.25 -17.41 -9.44
CA LYS A 209 -32.12 -17.88 -10.54
C LYS A 209 -33.16 -18.89 -10.05
N LYS A 210 -32.77 -19.82 -9.19
CA LYS A 210 -33.68 -20.84 -8.65
C LYS A 210 -34.76 -20.22 -7.76
N PHE A 211 -34.41 -19.29 -6.88
CA PHE A 211 -35.31 -18.73 -5.87
C PHE A 211 -36.10 -17.50 -6.34
N LEU A 212 -35.74 -16.91 -7.48
CA LEU A 212 -36.41 -15.74 -8.06
C LEU A 212 -37.95 -15.86 -8.14
N PRO A 213 -38.57 -17.00 -8.48
CA PRO A 213 -40.02 -17.13 -8.46
C PRO A 213 -40.64 -16.81 -7.09
N LEU A 214 -40.10 -17.39 -6.00
CA LEU A 214 -40.57 -17.16 -4.64
C LEU A 214 -40.32 -15.72 -4.18
N ILE A 215 -39.19 -15.14 -4.60
CA ILE A 215 -38.83 -13.76 -4.23
C ILE A 215 -39.73 -12.75 -4.95
N ARG A 216 -40.06 -12.99 -6.22
CA ARG A 216 -41.00 -12.15 -6.98
C ARG A 216 -42.40 -12.20 -6.37
N GLN A 217 -42.85 -13.38 -5.96
CA GLN A 217 -44.14 -13.56 -5.28
C GLN A 217 -44.24 -12.71 -4.00
N ALA A 218 -43.17 -12.65 -3.21
CA ALA A 218 -43.11 -11.82 -2.00
C ALA A 218 -42.79 -10.34 -2.25
N GLN A 219 -42.53 -9.93 -3.50
CA GLN A 219 -41.92 -8.63 -3.84
C GLN A 219 -40.69 -8.32 -2.97
N GLY A 220 -39.86 -9.35 -2.79
CA GLY A 220 -38.86 -9.46 -1.75
C GLY A 220 -37.55 -8.69 -2.02
N ARG A 221 -36.48 -9.22 -1.45
CA ARG A 221 -35.15 -8.60 -1.38
C ARG A 221 -34.06 -9.61 -1.74
N ILE A 222 -33.07 -9.15 -2.48
CA ILE A 222 -31.85 -9.91 -2.77
C ILE A 222 -30.68 -9.09 -2.26
N VAL A 223 -29.82 -9.71 -1.45
CA VAL A 223 -28.61 -9.11 -0.91
C VAL A 223 -27.43 -9.96 -1.34
N ASN A 224 -26.52 -9.39 -2.12
CA ASN A 224 -25.30 -10.05 -2.55
C ASN A 224 -24.11 -9.49 -1.77
N VAL A 225 -23.32 -10.36 -1.15
CA VAL A 225 -22.12 -9.98 -0.42
C VAL A 225 -20.92 -9.98 -1.37
N SER A 226 -20.50 -8.78 -1.74
CA SER A 226 -19.33 -8.51 -2.57
C SER A 226 -18.08 -8.31 -1.68
N SER A 227 -17.18 -7.42 -2.08
CA SER A 227 -15.99 -6.97 -1.37
C SER A 227 -15.53 -5.63 -1.95
N LEU A 228 -14.65 -4.90 -1.27
CA LEU A 228 -13.86 -3.84 -1.91
C LEU A 228 -13.08 -4.36 -3.12
N ALA A 229 -12.61 -5.61 -3.07
CA ALA A 229 -11.94 -6.27 -4.19
C ALA A 229 -12.85 -6.48 -5.42
N GLY A 230 -14.16 -6.24 -5.29
CA GLY A 230 -15.11 -6.19 -6.41
C GLY A 230 -15.20 -4.82 -7.11
N LYS A 231 -14.45 -3.83 -6.64
CA LYS A 231 -14.34 -2.48 -7.25
C LYS A 231 -12.91 -2.09 -7.56
N VAL A 232 -12.01 -2.36 -6.63
CA VAL A 232 -10.58 -2.07 -6.77
C VAL A 232 -9.86 -3.41 -6.69
N PRO A 233 -9.29 -3.91 -7.82
CA PRO A 233 -8.46 -5.11 -7.81
C PRO A 233 -7.37 -4.98 -6.75
N THR A 234 -7.07 -6.09 -6.07
CA THR A 234 -6.04 -6.14 -5.04
C THR A 234 -5.08 -7.29 -5.36
N GLU A 235 -3.78 -7.03 -5.20
CA GLU A 235 -2.72 -8.04 -5.34
C GLU A 235 -3.04 -9.29 -4.51
N LEU A 236 -2.58 -10.46 -4.97
CA LEU A 236 -2.84 -11.79 -4.37
C LEU A 236 -4.31 -12.25 -4.37
N TYR A 237 -5.24 -11.45 -4.90
CA TYR A 237 -6.67 -11.80 -4.98
C TYR A 237 -7.14 -11.95 -6.43
N GLY A 238 -6.33 -12.51 -7.34
CA GLY A 238 -6.65 -12.59 -8.77
C GLY A 238 -8.04 -13.18 -9.06
N ALA A 239 -8.22 -14.49 -8.82
CA ALA A 239 -9.51 -15.17 -9.04
C ALA A 239 -10.65 -14.61 -8.18
N TYR A 240 -10.34 -14.20 -6.94
CA TYR A 240 -11.31 -13.63 -6.01
C TYR A 240 -11.85 -12.28 -6.50
N SER A 241 -10.97 -11.40 -6.98
CA SER A 241 -11.32 -10.08 -7.52
C SER A 241 -12.18 -10.22 -8.77
N VAL A 242 -11.87 -11.18 -9.66
CA VAL A 242 -12.71 -11.49 -10.82
C VAL A 242 -14.13 -11.89 -10.38
N ALA A 243 -14.24 -12.82 -9.43
CA ALA A 243 -15.54 -13.24 -8.92
C ALA A 243 -16.34 -12.09 -8.29
N LYS A 244 -15.67 -11.24 -7.50
CA LYS A 244 -16.32 -10.11 -6.81
C LYS A 244 -16.67 -8.95 -7.75
N HIS A 245 -15.93 -8.72 -8.83
CA HIS A 245 -16.36 -7.80 -9.87
C HIS A 245 -17.56 -8.37 -10.65
N GLY A 246 -17.52 -9.68 -10.96
CA GLY A 246 -18.62 -10.36 -11.63
C GLY A 246 -19.94 -10.27 -10.86
N ILE A 247 -19.91 -10.43 -9.53
CA ILE A 247 -21.13 -10.34 -8.72
C ILE A 247 -21.67 -8.90 -8.63
N GLU A 248 -20.81 -7.88 -8.68
CA GLU A 248 -21.25 -6.47 -8.76
C GLU A 248 -22.01 -6.23 -10.06
N ALA A 249 -21.42 -6.61 -11.19
CA ALA A 249 -22.04 -6.46 -12.51
C ALA A 249 -23.38 -7.23 -12.59
N PHE A 250 -23.39 -8.48 -12.14
CA PHE A 250 -24.61 -9.29 -12.05
C PHE A 250 -25.69 -8.61 -11.21
N SER A 251 -25.32 -8.05 -10.05
CA SER A 251 -26.28 -7.41 -9.14
C SER A 251 -26.87 -6.11 -9.72
N ASP A 252 -26.06 -5.34 -10.45
CA ASP A 252 -26.50 -4.11 -11.09
C ASP A 252 -27.50 -4.41 -12.23
N VAL A 253 -27.21 -5.41 -13.06
CA VAL A 253 -28.15 -5.89 -14.10
C VAL A 253 -29.42 -6.47 -13.48
N LEU A 254 -29.28 -7.38 -12.50
CA LEU A 254 -30.43 -8.01 -11.84
C LEU A 254 -31.36 -6.99 -11.20
N ARG A 255 -30.82 -5.91 -10.62
CA ARG A 255 -31.63 -4.79 -10.08
C ARG A 255 -32.53 -4.18 -11.15
N MET A 256 -31.99 -3.95 -12.35
CA MET A 256 -32.73 -3.36 -13.46
C MET A 256 -33.84 -4.30 -13.93
N GLU A 257 -33.50 -5.58 -14.12
CA GLU A 257 -34.46 -6.61 -14.55
C GLU A 257 -35.59 -6.82 -13.54
N MET A 258 -35.28 -6.76 -12.25
CA MET A 258 -36.21 -7.02 -11.16
C MET A 258 -37.08 -5.83 -10.77
N LYS A 259 -36.79 -4.63 -11.29
CA LYS A 259 -37.55 -3.40 -11.01
C LYS A 259 -39.06 -3.56 -11.29
N LYS A 260 -39.41 -4.20 -12.41
CA LYS A 260 -40.82 -4.44 -12.83
C LYS A 260 -41.59 -5.36 -11.89
N TRP A 261 -40.90 -6.16 -11.08
CA TRP A 261 -41.49 -7.08 -10.10
C TRP A 261 -41.47 -6.51 -8.67
N ASN A 262 -41.09 -5.24 -8.51
CA ASN A 262 -40.88 -4.57 -7.21
C ASN A 262 -39.86 -5.26 -6.27
N VAL A 263 -39.06 -6.20 -6.78
CA VAL A 263 -37.97 -6.84 -6.03
C VAL A 263 -36.79 -5.88 -5.96
N LYS A 264 -36.20 -5.71 -4.77
CA LYS A 264 -35.02 -4.84 -4.57
C LYS A 264 -33.77 -5.69 -4.41
N VAL A 265 -32.74 -5.34 -5.15
CA VAL A 265 -31.41 -5.94 -5.01
C VAL A 265 -30.54 -4.98 -4.20
N SER A 266 -29.58 -5.46 -3.42
CA SER A 266 -28.59 -4.65 -2.70
C SER A 266 -27.25 -5.37 -2.73
N VAL A 267 -26.15 -4.62 -2.86
CA VAL A 267 -24.81 -5.18 -2.74
C VAL A 267 -24.17 -4.67 -1.46
N ILE A 268 -23.62 -5.57 -0.66
CA ILE A 268 -22.84 -5.24 0.53
C ILE A 268 -21.36 -5.35 0.16
N GLN A 269 -20.57 -4.34 0.53
CA GLN A 269 -19.15 -4.27 0.18
C GLN A 269 -18.29 -4.18 1.46
N PRO A 270 -17.99 -5.33 2.10
CA PRO A 270 -17.05 -5.40 3.21
C PRO A 270 -15.63 -5.09 2.75
N SER A 271 -14.82 -4.53 3.66
CA SER A 271 -13.38 -4.32 3.47
C SER A 271 -12.69 -4.33 4.82
N GLY A 272 -11.58 -5.07 4.95
CA GLY A 272 -10.79 -5.08 6.19
C GLY A 272 -11.58 -5.56 7.40
N PHE A 273 -12.38 -6.63 7.27
CA PHE A 273 -13.02 -7.30 8.40
C PHE A 273 -12.44 -8.70 8.54
N LEU A 274 -12.04 -9.08 9.75
CA LEU A 274 -11.59 -10.44 9.99
C LEU A 274 -12.80 -11.37 9.97
N THR A 275 -12.75 -12.40 9.11
CA THR A 275 -13.76 -13.47 9.09
C THR A 275 -13.04 -14.81 9.15
N ALA A 276 -13.77 -15.88 9.50
CA ALA A 276 -13.21 -17.23 9.52
C ALA A 276 -12.56 -17.65 8.19
N ALA A 277 -12.99 -17.04 7.07
CA ALA A 277 -12.41 -17.23 5.74
C ALA A 277 -10.94 -16.77 5.62
N LEU A 278 -10.42 -16.01 6.58
CA LEU A 278 -9.02 -15.55 6.66
C LEU A 278 -8.33 -16.05 7.94
N SER A 279 -8.85 -17.10 8.58
CA SER A 279 -8.24 -17.68 9.78
C SER A 279 -6.93 -18.39 9.44
N ASP A 280 -5.95 -18.32 10.36
CA ASP A 280 -4.63 -18.95 10.17
C ASP A 280 -4.70 -20.44 9.76
N PRO A 281 -5.55 -21.30 10.38
CA PRO A 281 -5.65 -22.70 9.98
C PRO A 281 -6.15 -22.87 8.55
N LEU A 282 -7.12 -22.06 8.13
CA LEU A 282 -7.68 -22.13 6.78
C LEU A 282 -6.70 -21.59 5.73
N LEU A 283 -5.97 -20.52 6.05
CA LEU A 283 -4.90 -20.01 5.18
C LEU A 283 -3.82 -21.06 4.95
N LYS A 284 -3.43 -21.81 5.99
CA LYS A 284 -2.49 -22.93 5.87
C LYS A 284 -3.06 -24.06 5.01
N ALA A 285 -4.32 -24.44 5.21
CA ALA A 285 -4.95 -25.47 4.39
C ALA A 285 -5.03 -25.07 2.90
N HIS A 286 -5.35 -23.81 2.61
CA HIS A 286 -5.36 -23.29 1.24
C HIS A 286 -3.97 -23.25 0.60
N GLU A 287 -2.93 -22.90 1.37
CA GLU A 287 -1.53 -22.94 0.91
C GLU A 287 -1.14 -24.35 0.47
N GLU A 288 -1.45 -25.38 1.27
CA GLU A 288 -1.17 -26.77 0.93
C GLU A 288 -1.98 -27.25 -0.28
N GLU A 289 -3.25 -26.84 -0.39
CA GLU A 289 -4.10 -27.15 -1.54
C GLU A 289 -3.54 -26.52 -2.83
N ILE A 290 -3.07 -25.27 -2.76
CA ILE A 290 -2.36 -24.61 -3.86
C ILE A 290 -1.10 -25.40 -4.21
N TRP A 291 -0.21 -25.61 -3.25
CA TRP A 291 1.09 -26.24 -3.47
C TRP A 291 0.95 -27.61 -4.11
N SER A 292 0.04 -28.45 -3.60
CA SER A 292 -0.21 -29.81 -4.09
C SER A 292 -0.78 -29.87 -5.52
N ASN A 293 -1.37 -28.79 -6.03
CA ASN A 293 -1.97 -28.73 -7.36
C ASN A 293 -1.16 -27.90 -8.39
N LEU A 294 -0.02 -27.32 -8.00
CA LEU A 294 0.89 -26.65 -8.94
C LEU A 294 1.66 -27.65 -9.82
N ASP A 295 1.93 -27.26 -11.06
CA ASP A 295 2.84 -27.99 -11.94
C ASP A 295 4.31 -27.82 -11.50
N THR A 296 5.18 -28.70 -11.98
CA THR A 296 6.60 -28.72 -11.60
C THR A 296 7.31 -27.41 -11.95
N THR A 297 7.03 -26.81 -13.11
CA THR A 297 7.70 -25.57 -13.56
C THR A 297 7.39 -24.43 -12.61
N THR A 298 6.12 -24.28 -12.25
CA THR A 298 5.69 -23.22 -11.32
C THR A 298 6.24 -23.44 -9.91
N ARG A 299 6.26 -24.69 -9.42
CA ARG A 299 6.87 -25.03 -8.13
C ARG A 299 8.37 -24.70 -8.08
N ASP A 300 9.10 -25.04 -9.13
CA ASP A 300 10.54 -24.81 -9.21
C ASP A 300 10.87 -23.31 -9.34
N THR A 301 10.00 -22.55 -10.02
CA THR A 301 10.18 -21.10 -10.24
C THR A 301 9.98 -20.30 -8.96
N TYR A 302 8.90 -20.56 -8.23
CA TYR A 302 8.53 -19.76 -7.05
C TYR A 302 9.07 -20.34 -5.74
N GLY A 303 9.23 -21.67 -5.65
CA GLY A 303 9.58 -22.36 -4.41
C GLY A 303 8.46 -22.31 -3.37
N ARG A 304 8.56 -23.21 -2.37
CA ARG A 304 7.57 -23.27 -1.28
C ARG A 304 7.62 -22.02 -0.40
N ASP A 305 8.82 -21.51 -0.17
CA ASP A 305 9.10 -20.34 0.66
C ASP A 305 8.33 -19.09 0.21
N TYR A 306 8.06 -18.93 -1.10
CA TYR A 306 7.29 -17.80 -1.61
C TYR A 306 5.83 -17.83 -1.14
N LEU A 307 5.19 -19.00 -1.23
CA LEU A 307 3.81 -19.19 -0.76
C LEU A 307 3.73 -19.12 0.76
N GLU A 308 4.70 -19.72 1.46
CA GLU A 308 4.79 -19.64 2.92
C GLU A 308 4.94 -18.19 3.39
N ASN A 309 5.84 -17.41 2.78
CA ASN A 309 6.03 -15.99 3.10
C ASN A 309 4.76 -15.18 2.79
N THR A 310 4.07 -15.45 1.68
CA THR A 310 2.79 -14.83 1.33
C THR A 310 1.74 -15.09 2.41
N ARG A 311 1.60 -16.35 2.85
CA ARG A 311 0.71 -16.73 3.96
C ARG A 311 1.11 -16.04 5.26
N GLU A 312 2.40 -16.01 5.61
CA GLU A 312 2.88 -15.40 6.84
C GLU A 312 2.62 -13.90 6.89
N GLN A 313 2.83 -13.19 5.77
CA GLN A 313 2.50 -11.78 5.67
C GLN A 313 1.00 -11.56 5.90
N MET A 314 0.15 -12.38 5.27
CA MET A 314 -1.29 -12.30 5.48
C MET A 314 -1.69 -12.61 6.94
N SER A 315 -1.09 -13.63 7.56
CA SER A 315 -1.31 -13.96 8.99
C SER A 315 -0.89 -12.81 9.92
N LYS A 316 0.20 -12.11 9.60
CA LYS A 316 0.62 -10.90 10.34
C LYS A 316 -0.41 -9.78 10.18
N TYR A 317 -1.00 -9.60 8.99
CA TYR A 317 -2.05 -8.61 8.77
C TYR A 317 -3.34 -8.97 9.53
N THR A 318 -3.78 -10.23 9.51
CA THR A 318 -5.02 -10.66 10.20
C THR A 318 -4.91 -10.52 11.72
N LYS A 319 -3.71 -10.67 12.30
CA LYS A 319 -3.44 -10.42 13.72
C LYS A 319 -3.36 -8.94 14.09
N ASN A 320 -3.28 -8.04 13.11
CA ASN A 320 -3.21 -6.60 13.33
C ASN A 320 -4.61 -5.97 13.28
N ASN A 321 -5.17 -5.65 14.45
CA ASN A 321 -6.49 -5.03 14.58
C ASN A 321 -6.61 -3.62 13.97
N LYS A 322 -5.50 -3.00 13.52
CA LYS A 322 -5.53 -1.74 12.75
C LYS A 322 -5.83 -1.97 11.27
N VAL A 323 -5.64 -3.20 10.76
CA VAL A 323 -5.83 -3.56 9.34
C VAL A 323 -7.16 -4.28 9.14
N PHE A 324 -7.49 -5.22 10.04
CA PHE A 324 -8.77 -5.92 10.04
C PHE A 324 -9.59 -5.60 11.29
N ALA A 325 -10.77 -5.02 11.10
CA ALA A 325 -11.75 -4.82 12.14
C ALA A 325 -12.31 -6.17 12.61
N GLN A 326 -12.28 -6.39 13.92
CA GLN A 326 -12.86 -7.57 14.57
C GLN A 326 -14.39 -7.46 14.68
N ASP A 327 -14.91 -6.23 14.84
CA ASP A 327 -16.35 -5.99 14.91
C ASP A 327 -17.01 -6.09 13.52
N ILE A 328 -17.71 -7.19 13.29
CA ILE A 328 -18.47 -7.45 12.05
C ILE A 328 -19.86 -6.79 12.02
N THR A 329 -20.28 -6.15 13.12
CA THR A 329 -21.60 -5.50 13.25
C THR A 329 -21.93 -4.52 12.12
N PRO A 330 -20.99 -3.70 11.60
CA PRO A 330 -21.28 -2.82 10.47
C PRO A 330 -21.76 -3.57 9.22
N VAL A 331 -21.18 -4.74 8.94
CA VAL A 331 -21.53 -5.56 7.78
C VAL A 331 -22.88 -6.22 7.99
N VAL A 332 -23.12 -6.82 9.16
CA VAL A 332 -24.41 -7.44 9.51
C VAL A 332 -25.54 -6.40 9.47
N ARG A 333 -25.29 -5.18 9.97
CA ARG A 333 -26.25 -4.06 9.90
C ARG A 333 -26.53 -3.64 8.46
N ALA A 334 -25.53 -3.64 7.59
CA ALA A 334 -25.70 -3.33 6.17
C ALA A 334 -26.55 -4.40 5.46
N MET A 335 -26.29 -5.70 5.70
CA MET A 335 -27.12 -6.79 5.18
C MET A 335 -28.57 -6.66 5.65
N ARG A 336 -28.79 -6.44 6.96
CA ARG A 336 -30.12 -6.20 7.53
C ARG A 336 -30.81 -4.99 6.90
N SER A 337 -30.08 -3.91 6.65
CA SER A 337 -30.61 -2.72 5.98
C SER A 337 -31.01 -3.01 4.53
N GLY A 338 -30.24 -3.83 3.80
CA GLY A 338 -30.61 -4.30 2.47
C GLY A 338 -31.91 -5.12 2.45
N LEU A 339 -32.19 -5.86 3.52
CA LEU A 339 -33.40 -6.68 3.68
C LEU A 339 -34.62 -5.90 4.18
N LEU A 340 -34.43 -4.90 5.04
CA LEU A 340 -35.54 -4.31 5.80
C LEU A 340 -35.78 -2.84 5.52
N SER A 341 -34.86 -2.10 4.90
CA SER A 341 -35.10 -0.69 4.59
C SER A 341 -36.29 -0.54 3.64
N LYS A 342 -37.14 0.48 3.87
CA LYS A 342 -38.22 0.83 2.94
C LYS A 342 -37.66 1.13 1.54
N ARG A 343 -36.54 1.86 1.50
CA ARG A 343 -35.80 2.21 0.28
C ARG A 343 -34.33 1.77 0.41
N PRO A 344 -34.03 0.49 0.15
CA PRO A 344 -32.66 0.01 0.29
C PRO A 344 -31.77 0.65 -0.79
N ARG A 345 -30.56 1.04 -0.39
CA ARG A 345 -29.55 1.56 -1.31
C ARG A 345 -29.08 0.47 -2.26
N ALA A 346 -28.57 0.90 -3.42
CA ALA A 346 -28.02 -0.07 -4.35
C ALA A 346 -26.77 -0.77 -3.81
N LYS A 347 -25.89 0.00 -3.18
CA LYS A 347 -24.62 -0.48 -2.64
C LYS A 347 -24.43 0.04 -1.22
N TYR A 348 -23.90 -0.80 -0.34
CA TYR A 348 -23.56 -0.48 1.04
C TYR A 348 -22.05 -0.69 1.26
N PRO A 349 -21.24 0.36 1.09
CA PRO A 349 -19.82 0.30 1.43
C PRO A 349 -19.67 0.32 2.96
N CYS A 350 -19.07 -0.71 3.53
CA CYS A 350 -18.82 -0.78 4.97
C CYS A 350 -17.59 0.05 5.39
N VAL A 351 -16.77 0.51 4.42
CA VAL A 351 -15.61 1.41 4.62
C VAL A 351 -15.52 2.42 3.46
N ALA A 352 -16.36 3.46 3.45
CA ALA A 352 -16.54 4.34 2.29
C ALA A 352 -15.30 5.18 1.91
N ILE A 353 -14.54 5.69 2.89
CA ILE A 353 -13.39 6.57 2.65
C ILE A 353 -12.23 5.81 2.00
N ALA A 354 -11.94 4.59 2.47
CA ALA A 354 -10.86 3.76 1.91
C ALA A 354 -11.14 3.33 0.47
N VAL A 355 -12.41 3.07 0.12
CA VAL A 355 -12.82 2.75 -1.26
C VAL A 355 -12.57 3.94 -2.18
N ALA A 356 -13.00 5.14 -1.79
CA ALA A 356 -12.85 6.34 -2.61
C ALA A 356 -11.37 6.70 -2.82
N PHE A 357 -10.55 6.63 -1.77
CA PHE A 357 -9.11 6.87 -1.86
C PHE A 357 -8.40 5.85 -2.75
N ARG A 358 -8.65 4.54 -2.55
CA ARG A 358 -8.03 3.50 -3.38
C ARG A 358 -8.49 3.56 -4.84
N GLN A 359 -9.76 3.84 -5.10
CA GLN A 359 -10.26 4.02 -6.45
C GLN A 359 -9.63 5.24 -7.13
N MET A 360 -9.42 6.33 -6.39
CA MET A 360 -8.71 7.51 -6.90
C MET A 360 -7.27 7.17 -7.26
N VAL A 361 -6.54 6.45 -6.39
CA VAL A 361 -5.18 5.97 -6.67
C VAL A 361 -5.12 4.99 -7.85
N PHE A 362 -6.14 4.15 -8.01
CA PHE A 362 -6.21 3.21 -9.14
C PHE A 362 -6.58 3.89 -10.46
N ASN A 363 -7.44 4.92 -10.42
CA ASN A 363 -7.92 5.65 -11.59
C ASN A 363 -7.05 6.84 -11.95
N THR A 364 -6.13 7.28 -11.08
CA THR A 364 -5.06 8.17 -11.53
C THR A 364 -4.32 7.43 -12.64
N PRO A 365 -4.08 8.08 -13.80
CA PRO A 365 -3.27 7.49 -14.85
C PRO A 365 -2.04 6.91 -14.20
N THR A 366 -1.78 5.62 -14.43
CA THR A 366 -0.44 5.11 -14.23
C THR A 366 0.45 6.03 -15.06
N LYS A 367 1.13 6.99 -14.41
CA LYS A 367 2.45 7.37 -14.90
C LYS A 367 3.13 6.02 -14.96
N GLU A 368 3.38 5.48 -16.15
CA GLU A 368 3.91 4.14 -16.34
C GLU A 368 5.05 3.88 -15.34
N THR A 369 4.68 3.32 -14.19
CA THR A 369 5.57 2.77 -13.20
C THR A 369 5.78 1.35 -13.68
N TYR A 370 6.59 1.25 -14.75
CA TYR A 370 7.36 0.07 -15.11
C TYR A 370 8.38 -0.19 -13.98
N SER A 371 7.92 -0.49 -12.77
CA SER A 371 8.79 -0.73 -11.62
C SER A 371 8.74 -2.14 -11.06
N ASP A 372 7.74 -2.97 -11.36
CA ASP A 372 7.64 -4.29 -10.72
C ASP A 372 7.25 -5.36 -11.76
N PHE A 373 8.00 -6.48 -11.76
CA PHE A 373 8.03 -7.61 -12.70
C PHE A 373 8.97 -7.49 -13.92
N LEU A 374 10.28 -7.63 -13.67
CA LEU A 374 11.14 -8.69 -14.25
C LEU A 374 12.48 -8.70 -13.47
N GLU A 375 12.56 -9.50 -12.40
CA GLU A 375 13.75 -10.34 -12.22
C GLU A 375 13.28 -11.79 -12.41
N PRO A 376 13.65 -12.46 -13.52
CA PRO A 376 13.72 -13.91 -13.51
C PRO A 376 14.90 -14.33 -12.63
N GLY A 377 14.68 -15.39 -11.85
CA GLY A 377 15.64 -15.94 -10.92
C GLY A 377 17.00 -16.26 -11.56
N ASN A 378 18.03 -16.17 -10.72
CA ASN A 378 19.34 -16.74 -11.01
C ASN A 378 19.21 -18.26 -11.24
N SER A 379 19.18 -18.67 -12.50
CA SER A 379 19.89 -19.88 -12.91
C SER A 379 20.92 -19.49 -13.94
N ARG A 380 22.19 -19.82 -13.65
CA ARG A 380 23.33 -19.54 -14.51
C ARG A 380 23.05 -20.01 -15.95
N LYS A 381 23.02 -19.07 -16.87
CA LYS A 381 23.68 -19.23 -18.16
C LYS A 381 24.70 -18.10 -18.31
N GLU A 382 25.96 -18.49 -18.25
CA GLU A 382 27.02 -17.70 -18.85
C GLU A 382 26.63 -17.44 -20.31
N GLY A 383 26.69 -16.16 -20.70
CA GLY A 383 26.55 -15.74 -22.09
C GLY A 383 25.17 -15.22 -22.47
N GLU A 384 24.85 -13.99 -22.08
CA GLU A 384 24.01 -13.14 -22.94
C GLU A 384 24.40 -11.66 -22.78
N LYS A 385 24.71 -11.06 -23.93
CA LYS A 385 25.29 -9.72 -24.08
C LYS A 385 24.24 -8.67 -23.72
N SER A 386 24.46 -7.92 -22.63
CA SER A 386 23.78 -6.63 -22.45
C SER A 386 24.38 -5.64 -23.44
N SER A 387 23.56 -5.11 -24.34
CA SER A 387 23.93 -4.15 -25.37
C SER A 387 24.10 -2.73 -24.82
N HIS A 388 24.71 -2.58 -23.64
CA HIS A 388 25.15 -1.28 -23.15
C HIS A 388 26.43 -0.87 -23.90
N PRO A 389 26.69 0.44 -24.09
CA PRO A 389 27.96 0.91 -24.64
C PRO A 389 29.09 0.64 -23.62
N VAL A 390 29.57 -0.61 -23.62
CA VAL A 390 30.79 -1.02 -22.94
C VAL A 390 31.94 -0.48 -23.78
N ASP A 391 32.50 0.64 -23.36
CA ASP A 391 33.81 1.08 -23.85
C ASP A 391 34.86 0.32 -23.03
N GLU A 392 35.79 -0.34 -23.73
CA GLU A 392 36.77 -1.30 -23.19
C GLU A 392 37.68 -0.70 -22.09
N SER A 393 37.79 0.62 -22.01
CA SER A 393 38.46 1.29 -20.90
C SER A 393 37.64 1.19 -19.61
N LEU A 394 38.24 0.83 -18.47
CA LEU A 394 37.52 0.80 -17.20
C LEU A 394 37.38 2.21 -16.61
N VAL A 395 36.29 2.46 -15.88
CA VAL A 395 36.19 3.60 -14.96
C VAL A 395 37.41 3.60 -14.02
N PRO A 396 38.10 4.74 -13.80
CA PRO A 396 39.23 4.81 -12.87
C PRO A 396 38.89 4.26 -11.49
N ASN A 397 39.82 3.55 -10.84
CA ASN A 397 39.60 3.01 -9.50
C ASN A 397 39.84 4.06 -8.41
N ILE A 398 39.21 5.22 -8.55
CA ILE A 398 39.38 6.37 -7.67
C ILE A 398 38.04 6.63 -7.00
N VAL A 399 38.04 6.86 -5.68
CA VAL A 399 36.84 7.20 -4.93
C VAL A 399 36.87 8.67 -4.52
N HIS A 400 35.74 9.35 -4.64
CA HIS A 400 35.59 10.77 -4.34
C HIS A 400 34.61 10.98 -3.19
N TYR A 401 35.08 11.64 -2.13
CA TYR A 401 34.23 12.19 -1.06
C TYR A 401 34.17 13.71 -1.17
N ILE A 402 32.99 14.29 -0.97
CA ILE A 402 32.84 15.74 -0.79
C ILE A 402 32.72 16.02 0.71
N TRP A 403 33.72 16.71 1.26
CA TRP A 403 33.78 17.15 2.65
C TRP A 403 33.82 18.68 2.71
N VAL A 404 32.70 19.26 2.31
CA VAL A 404 32.50 20.70 2.19
C VAL A 404 31.54 21.12 3.29
N ASP A 405 32.04 21.84 4.29
CA ASP A 405 31.20 22.36 5.36
C ASP A 405 30.46 23.60 4.88
N LEU A 406 29.14 23.46 4.74
CA LEU A 406 28.29 24.50 4.19
C LEU A 406 27.67 25.40 5.28
N ASN A 407 27.74 24.99 6.56
CA ASN A 407 27.07 25.67 7.67
C ASN A 407 27.98 25.95 8.88
N GLY A 408 29.25 25.55 8.87
CA GLY A 408 30.22 25.78 9.95
C GLY A 408 30.14 24.79 11.11
N TYR A 409 29.42 23.68 10.96
CA TYR A 409 29.13 22.72 12.04
C TYR A 409 29.43 21.26 11.68
N TYR A 410 30.17 21.00 10.59
CA TYR A 410 30.37 19.63 10.11
C TYR A 410 31.50 18.90 10.86
N LYS A 411 31.14 18.18 11.93
CA LYS A 411 32.07 17.37 12.73
C LYS A 411 32.28 15.98 12.10
N PHE A 412 33.54 15.57 11.91
CA PHE A 412 33.87 14.19 11.52
C PHE A 412 33.51 13.23 12.66
N ASN A 413 32.70 12.22 12.38
CA ASN A 413 32.11 11.35 13.38
C ASN A 413 32.34 9.88 13.04
N PHE A 414 31.93 9.00 13.95
CA PHE A 414 32.09 7.55 13.83
C PHE A 414 31.55 6.99 12.50
N LEU A 415 30.36 7.40 12.06
CA LEU A 415 29.74 6.90 10.85
C LEU A 415 30.55 7.27 9.60
N HIS A 416 31.10 8.49 9.57
CA HIS A 416 32.02 8.90 8.51
C HIS A 416 33.29 8.03 8.51
N ALA A 417 33.86 7.72 9.68
CA ALA A 417 35.00 6.83 9.78
C ALA A 417 34.70 5.43 9.21
N VAL A 418 33.53 4.87 9.55
CA VAL A 418 33.09 3.58 9.02
C VAL A 418 32.96 3.63 7.49
N SER A 419 32.38 4.69 6.92
CA SER A 419 32.29 4.84 5.46
C SER A 419 33.67 4.72 4.80
N PHE A 420 34.67 5.49 5.28
CA PHE A 420 36.03 5.46 4.73
C PHE A 420 36.70 4.08 4.86
N ILE A 421 36.59 3.45 6.04
CA ILE A 421 37.14 2.11 6.30
C ILE A 421 36.48 1.06 5.40
N SER A 422 35.16 1.14 5.25
CA SER A 422 34.39 0.23 4.41
C SER A 422 34.81 0.31 2.94
N VAL A 423 35.04 1.53 2.42
CA VAL A 423 35.52 1.75 1.06
C VAL A 423 36.93 1.21 0.89
N HIS A 424 37.83 1.53 1.82
CA HIS A 424 39.20 1.02 1.81
C HIS A 424 39.23 -0.51 1.72
N LYS A 425 38.44 -1.16 2.57
CA LYS A 425 38.42 -2.61 2.73
C LYS A 425 37.72 -3.35 1.59
N ASN A 426 36.52 -2.88 1.22
CA ASN A 426 35.62 -3.63 0.35
C ASN A 426 35.69 -3.21 -1.12
N TRP A 427 35.95 -1.93 -1.39
CA TRP A 427 36.09 -1.43 -2.77
C TRP A 427 37.54 -1.36 -3.23
N LYS A 428 38.49 -1.23 -2.30
CA LYS A 428 39.94 -1.22 -2.54
C LYS A 428 40.33 -0.24 -3.68
N PRO A 429 40.00 1.06 -3.56
CA PRO A 429 40.42 2.03 -4.55
C PRO A 429 41.93 2.26 -4.55
N ASP A 430 42.47 2.66 -5.69
CA ASP A 430 43.88 3.02 -5.84
C ASP A 430 44.18 4.33 -5.09
N GLU A 431 43.21 5.26 -5.09
CA GLU A 431 43.30 6.55 -4.41
C GLU A 431 41.91 7.02 -3.94
N ILE A 432 41.85 7.66 -2.79
CA ILE A 432 40.68 8.37 -2.27
C ILE A 432 40.95 9.87 -2.37
N LEU A 433 40.10 10.59 -3.11
CA LEU A 433 40.15 12.04 -3.19
C LEU A 433 39.09 12.65 -2.29
N VAL A 434 39.51 13.47 -1.33
CA VAL A 434 38.61 14.19 -0.43
C VAL A 434 38.59 15.66 -0.85
N HIS A 435 37.44 16.09 -1.36
CA HIS A 435 37.20 17.44 -1.85
C HIS A 435 36.75 18.32 -0.68
N VAL A 436 37.59 19.29 -0.28
CA VAL A 436 37.46 20.05 0.97
C VAL A 436 37.39 21.55 0.74
N ASN A 437 36.86 22.29 1.73
CA ASN A 437 37.03 23.75 1.75
C ASN A 437 38.49 24.10 2.02
N LYS A 438 38.96 25.22 1.46
CA LYS A 438 40.35 25.71 1.58
C LYS A 438 40.92 25.71 3.01
N ASN A 439 40.09 25.75 4.05
CA ASN A 439 40.49 25.76 5.46
C ASN A 439 39.73 24.75 6.35
N ASN A 440 39.01 23.77 5.79
CA ASN A 440 38.25 22.82 6.61
C ASN A 440 38.44 21.37 6.12
N ARG A 441 39.47 20.72 6.67
CA ARG A 441 39.72 19.30 6.47
C ARG A 441 39.03 18.49 7.57
N PRO A 442 38.65 17.23 7.31
CA PRO A 442 38.32 16.27 8.36
C PRO A 442 39.39 16.27 9.45
N HIS A 443 38.96 16.27 10.72
CA HIS A 443 39.83 16.30 11.89
C HIS A 443 39.14 15.68 13.10
N GLY A 444 39.91 15.37 14.14
CA GLY A 444 39.44 14.77 15.40
C GLY A 444 39.69 13.26 15.46
N GLU A 445 39.40 12.67 16.62
CA GLU A 445 39.79 11.29 16.97
C GLU A 445 39.37 10.24 15.93
N TRP A 446 38.17 10.38 15.37
CA TRP A 446 37.68 9.46 14.33
C TRP A 446 38.38 9.63 12.98
N TRP A 447 38.85 10.83 12.67
CA TRP A 447 39.68 11.05 11.49
C TRP A 447 41.08 10.48 11.68
N ASP A 448 41.67 10.66 12.87
CA ASP A 448 42.96 10.06 13.21
C ASP A 448 42.89 8.53 13.15
N TYR A 449 41.75 7.96 13.56
CA TYR A 449 41.45 6.54 13.41
C TYR A 449 41.39 6.11 11.94
N VAL A 450 40.76 6.89 11.06
CA VAL A 450 40.77 6.63 9.60
C VAL A 450 42.20 6.67 9.06
N MET A 451 42.98 7.70 9.39
CA MET A 451 44.37 7.83 8.93
C MET A 451 45.27 6.69 9.41
N SER A 452 44.94 6.07 10.55
CA SER A 452 45.67 4.92 11.10
C SER A 452 45.25 3.57 10.49
N ASN A 453 44.02 3.45 9.99
CA ASN A 453 43.44 2.18 9.53
C ASN A 453 43.17 2.10 8.02
N VAL A 454 43.19 3.22 7.31
CA VAL A 454 43.05 3.28 5.85
C VAL A 454 44.42 3.41 5.21
N THR A 455 44.87 2.33 4.56
CA THR A 455 46.16 2.33 3.86
C THR A 455 46.06 2.81 2.40
N THR A 456 44.85 2.92 1.85
CA THR A 456 44.65 3.57 0.56
C THR A 456 45.08 5.03 0.64
N LYS A 457 45.85 5.48 -0.36
CA LYS A 457 46.32 6.85 -0.44
C LYS A 457 45.15 7.85 -0.45
N ILE A 458 45.16 8.80 0.49
CA ILE A 458 44.19 9.89 0.58
C ILE A 458 44.82 11.20 0.09
N ARG A 459 44.19 11.87 -0.88
CA ARG A 459 44.61 13.20 -1.36
C ARG A 459 43.49 14.22 -1.20
N PHE A 460 43.85 15.41 -0.73
CA PHE A 460 42.92 16.52 -0.57
C PHE A 460 42.90 17.42 -1.80
N ILE A 461 41.71 17.76 -2.28
CA ILE A 461 41.49 18.76 -3.33
C ILE A 461 40.73 19.93 -2.69
N SER A 462 41.32 21.12 -2.70
CA SER A 462 40.77 22.27 -1.99
C SER A 462 39.99 23.20 -2.92
N TYR A 463 38.77 23.56 -2.50
CA TYR A 463 37.89 24.48 -3.21
C TYR A 463 37.72 25.80 -2.44
N ASN A 464 37.59 26.88 -3.20
CA ASN A 464 37.13 28.15 -2.67
C ASN A 464 35.61 28.22 -2.81
N MET A 465 34.91 28.00 -1.69
CA MET A 465 33.45 27.94 -1.66
C MET A 465 32.76 29.22 -2.13
N ALA A 466 33.39 30.39 -1.91
CA ALA A 466 32.86 31.67 -2.37
C ALA A 466 32.79 31.79 -3.90
N GLN A 467 33.46 30.89 -4.63
CA GLN A 467 33.51 30.87 -6.09
C GLN A 467 32.68 29.74 -6.69
N ILE A 468 31.97 28.94 -5.88
CA ILE A 468 31.13 27.86 -6.39
C ILE A 468 29.72 28.39 -6.64
N ASP A 469 29.43 28.61 -7.92
CA ASP A 469 28.09 28.88 -8.41
C ASP A 469 27.53 27.69 -9.23
N ILE A 470 26.24 27.78 -9.53
CA ILE A 470 25.56 26.90 -10.49
C ILE A 470 25.35 27.71 -11.76
N PHE A 471 26.38 27.76 -12.61
CA PHE A 471 26.33 28.45 -13.90
C PHE A 471 25.97 29.94 -13.80
N GLY A 472 26.65 30.63 -12.87
CA GLY A 472 26.42 32.05 -12.58
C GLY A 472 25.31 32.33 -11.56
N GLU A 473 24.51 31.32 -11.20
CA GLU A 473 23.46 31.45 -10.18
C GLU A 473 23.97 31.03 -8.80
N LYS A 474 23.57 31.78 -7.77
CA LYS A 474 23.85 31.40 -6.39
C LYS A 474 22.96 30.20 -6.00
N PRO A 475 23.52 29.16 -5.38
CA PRO A 475 22.75 28.01 -4.91
C PRO A 475 21.74 28.45 -3.84
N ARG A 476 20.47 28.05 -4.01
CA ARG A 476 19.37 28.31 -3.04
C ARG A 476 19.49 27.45 -1.78
N TYR A 477 20.05 26.25 -1.92
CA TYR A 477 20.28 25.32 -0.82
C TYR A 477 21.78 24.96 -0.77
N PRO A 478 22.39 24.89 0.43
CA PRO A 478 23.74 24.37 0.64
C PRO A 478 24.04 23.09 -0.16
N GLU A 479 23.09 22.15 -0.19
CA GLU A 479 23.17 20.84 -0.82
C GLU A 479 23.43 20.90 -2.32
N HIS A 480 22.91 21.93 -2.99
CA HIS A 480 23.10 22.08 -4.43
C HIS A 480 24.56 22.28 -4.82
N ILE A 481 25.39 22.76 -3.87
CA ILE A 481 26.84 22.82 -4.07
C ILE A 481 27.44 21.42 -4.15
N SER A 482 27.04 20.51 -3.25
CA SER A 482 27.49 19.10 -3.31
C SER A 482 26.96 18.40 -4.56
N ASP A 483 25.73 18.69 -4.97
CA ASP A 483 25.14 18.13 -6.19
C ASP A 483 25.89 18.56 -7.46
N ILE A 484 26.25 19.84 -7.60
CA ILE A 484 26.99 20.28 -8.79
C ILE A 484 28.47 19.85 -8.74
N LEU A 485 29.08 19.84 -7.55
CA LEU A 485 30.46 19.43 -7.37
C LEU A 485 30.67 17.97 -7.76
N ARG A 486 29.80 17.04 -7.35
CA ARG A 486 29.98 15.61 -7.70
C ARG A 486 29.96 15.38 -9.21
N LEU A 487 29.13 16.12 -9.95
CA LEU A 487 29.08 16.04 -11.41
C LEU A 487 30.37 16.59 -12.04
N ARG A 488 30.84 17.76 -11.59
CA ARG A 488 32.10 18.37 -12.06
C ARG A 488 33.30 17.46 -11.76
N ILE A 489 33.37 16.89 -10.56
CA ILE A 489 34.41 15.96 -10.13
C ILE A 489 34.43 14.73 -11.04
N LEU A 490 33.28 14.09 -11.29
CA LEU A 490 33.24 12.91 -12.14
C LEU A 490 33.57 13.22 -13.61
N LYS A 491 33.27 14.44 -14.09
CA LYS A 491 33.72 14.91 -15.42
C LYS A 491 35.22 15.15 -15.49
N GLU A 492 35.84 15.64 -14.41
CA GLU A 492 37.27 15.95 -14.35
C GLU A 492 38.12 14.70 -14.10
N TYR A 493 37.70 13.83 -13.17
CA TYR A 493 38.47 12.68 -12.67
C TYR A 493 37.92 11.32 -13.11
N GLY A 494 36.63 11.21 -13.47
CA GLY A 494 35.96 9.91 -13.56
C GLY A 494 35.86 9.28 -12.17
N GLY A 495 35.71 7.96 -12.09
CA GLY A 495 35.76 7.25 -10.82
C GLY A 495 34.40 7.05 -10.15
N THR A 496 34.42 6.84 -8.84
CA THR A 496 33.24 6.57 -8.02
C THR A 496 33.03 7.68 -7.00
N TYR A 497 31.95 8.45 -7.14
CA TYR A 497 31.48 9.35 -6.10
C TYR A 497 30.71 8.56 -5.02
N ILE A 498 30.89 8.94 -3.76
CA ILE A 498 30.17 8.38 -2.60
C ILE A 498 29.84 9.46 -1.56
N ASP A 499 28.62 9.44 -1.03
CA ASP A 499 28.22 10.26 0.12
C ASP A 499 28.91 9.77 1.41
N SER A 500 29.22 10.69 2.34
CA SER A 500 29.95 10.36 3.57
C SER A 500 29.20 9.43 4.54
N ASP A 501 27.90 9.23 4.33
CA ASP A 501 27.01 8.36 5.10
C ASP A 501 26.58 7.10 4.31
N VAL A 502 27.38 6.68 3.32
CA VAL A 502 27.23 5.41 2.62
C VAL A 502 28.29 4.42 3.09
N ILE A 503 27.87 3.18 3.37
CA ILE A 503 28.74 2.08 3.82
C ILE A 503 28.93 1.12 2.64
N ALA A 504 30.18 0.91 2.23
CA ALA A 504 30.56 -0.05 1.19
C ALA A 504 30.60 -1.47 1.74
N LEU A 505 29.95 -2.41 1.07
CA LEU A 505 29.80 -3.79 1.52
C LEU A 505 30.55 -4.79 0.63
N ARG A 506 30.59 -4.54 -0.68
CA ARG A 506 31.21 -5.46 -1.66
C ARG A 506 31.90 -4.71 -2.78
N SER A 507 32.86 -5.36 -3.43
CA SER A 507 33.63 -4.81 -4.54
C SER A 507 32.76 -4.33 -5.70
N LEU A 508 33.05 -3.13 -6.20
CA LEU A 508 32.46 -2.55 -7.41
C LEU A 508 33.25 -2.88 -8.68
N ALA A 509 34.30 -3.72 -8.61
CA ALA A 509 35.26 -3.90 -9.70
C ALA A 509 34.60 -4.20 -11.06
N HIS A 510 33.58 -5.07 -11.07
CA HIS A 510 32.86 -5.44 -12.27
C HIS A 510 31.93 -4.34 -12.82
N LEU A 511 31.49 -3.38 -12.01
CA LEU A 511 30.65 -2.25 -12.43
C LEU A 511 31.46 -1.16 -13.14
N ARG A 512 32.79 -1.16 -13.00
CA ARG A 512 33.69 -0.20 -13.66
C ARG A 512 33.75 -0.37 -15.17
N ARG A 513 33.23 -1.46 -15.73
CA ARG A 513 33.17 -1.68 -17.19
C ARG A 513 32.11 -0.84 -17.89
N TYR A 514 31.16 -0.29 -17.14
CA TYR A 514 30.10 0.54 -17.70
C TYR A 514 30.50 2.02 -17.67
N ASN A 515 30.09 2.76 -18.69
CA ASN A 515 30.39 4.20 -18.78
C ASN A 515 29.76 5.03 -17.66
N HIS A 516 28.63 4.57 -17.13
CA HIS A 516 27.90 5.19 -16.03
C HIS A 516 27.09 4.12 -15.30
N THR A 517 27.17 4.06 -13.97
CA THR A 517 26.39 3.15 -13.13
C THR A 517 25.82 3.90 -11.91
N GLN A 518 24.53 3.75 -11.65
CA GLN A 518 23.84 4.30 -10.48
C GLN A 518 22.77 3.33 -9.94
N GLY A 519 22.37 3.53 -8.69
CA GLY A 519 21.22 2.83 -8.09
C GLY A 519 19.92 3.64 -8.21
N ILE A 520 18.77 3.01 -7.95
CA ILE A 520 17.48 3.71 -7.83
C ILE A 520 17.10 3.83 -6.35
N GLY A 521 16.72 5.03 -5.92
CA GLY A 521 16.25 5.27 -4.56
C GLY A 521 14.80 4.84 -4.37
N ILE A 522 14.56 3.86 -3.49
CA ILE A 522 13.21 3.32 -3.18
C ILE A 522 12.26 4.38 -2.63
N ALA A 523 12.74 5.30 -1.78
CA ALA A 523 11.90 6.31 -1.13
C ALA A 523 11.54 7.50 -2.04
N SER A 524 12.38 7.81 -3.03
CA SER A 524 12.27 9.03 -3.85
C SER A 524 11.79 8.76 -5.28
N ASN A 525 11.68 7.49 -5.68
CA ASN A 525 11.34 7.07 -7.04
C ASN A 525 12.27 7.68 -8.12
N GLY A 526 13.48 8.11 -7.73
CA GLY A 526 14.46 8.79 -8.56
C GLY A 526 15.85 8.15 -8.53
N LEU A 527 16.74 8.62 -9.40
CA LEU A 527 18.09 8.07 -9.51
C LEU A 527 18.90 8.46 -8.26
N SER A 528 19.50 7.48 -7.59
CA SER A 528 20.24 7.71 -6.35
C SER A 528 21.51 8.49 -6.63
N ASN A 529 21.67 9.63 -5.96
CA ASN A 529 22.83 10.50 -6.09
C ASN A 529 23.94 10.18 -5.07
N GLY A 530 23.73 9.20 -4.17
CA GLY A 530 24.66 8.87 -3.09
C GLY A 530 25.84 7.97 -3.48
N VAL A 531 25.74 7.23 -4.59
CA VAL A 531 26.87 6.54 -5.23
C VAL A 531 26.72 6.66 -6.74
N ILE A 532 27.76 7.15 -7.41
CA ILE A 532 27.79 7.34 -8.86
C ILE A 532 29.13 6.83 -9.39
N ILE A 533 29.12 5.84 -10.25
CA ILE A 533 30.32 5.30 -10.90
C ILE A 533 30.31 5.77 -12.35
N ALA A 534 31.26 6.59 -12.77
CA ALA A 534 31.21 7.17 -14.11
C ALA A 534 32.59 7.42 -14.72
N LYS A 535 32.66 7.27 -16.04
CA LYS A 535 33.80 7.77 -16.81
C LYS A 535 33.68 9.29 -16.98
N LYS A 536 34.83 9.94 -17.18
CA LYS A 536 34.91 11.35 -17.61
C LYS A 536 34.09 11.61 -18.89
N THR A 537 34.05 10.62 -19.77
CA THR A 537 33.35 10.64 -21.07
C THR A 537 31.87 10.23 -20.98
N SER A 538 31.31 10.11 -19.77
CA SER A 538 29.90 9.76 -19.60
C SER A 538 28.99 10.83 -20.21
N LYS A 539 28.32 10.46 -21.31
CA LYS A 539 27.30 11.31 -21.96
C LYS A 539 26.12 11.63 -21.04
N PHE A 540 25.81 10.73 -20.10
CA PHE A 540 24.75 10.97 -19.12
C PHE A 540 25.11 12.11 -18.17
N LEU A 541 26.38 12.20 -17.74
CA LEU A 541 26.83 13.35 -16.94
C LEU A 541 26.70 14.66 -17.73
N ASP A 542 27.03 14.66 -19.03
CA ASP A 542 26.88 15.84 -19.88
C ASP A 542 25.43 16.32 -19.93
N LEU A 543 24.49 15.42 -20.21
CA LEU A 543 23.06 15.73 -20.23
C LEU A 543 22.56 16.24 -18.87
N TRP A 544 23.03 15.63 -17.78
CA TRP A 544 22.64 16.06 -16.44
C TRP A 544 23.17 17.45 -16.10
N ILE A 545 24.41 17.76 -16.50
CA ILE A 545 25.00 19.08 -16.36
C ILE A 545 24.24 20.12 -17.20
N GLU A 546 23.78 19.78 -18.41
CA GLU A 546 22.92 20.66 -19.22
C GLU A 546 21.61 21.01 -18.51
N GLU A 547 20.99 20.07 -17.78
CA GLU A 547 19.82 20.39 -16.97
C GLU A 547 20.15 21.39 -15.86
N TYR A 548 21.31 21.27 -15.22
CA TYR A 548 21.75 22.25 -14.21
C TYR A 548 22.01 23.66 -14.79
N LYS A 549 22.22 23.85 -16.10
CA LYS A 549 22.30 25.20 -16.71
C LYS A 549 20.97 25.96 -16.72
N LYS A 550 19.87 25.23 -16.51
CA LYS A 550 18.51 25.78 -16.39
C LYS A 550 18.16 26.18 -14.95
N TYR A 551 19.05 25.89 -14.00
CA TYR A 551 18.89 26.23 -12.59
C TYR A 551 18.54 27.72 -12.41
N GLY A 552 17.57 28.00 -11.54
CA GLY A 552 17.10 29.37 -11.27
C GLY A 552 16.11 29.95 -12.29
N LYS A 553 15.98 29.35 -13.50
CA LYS A 553 15.14 29.87 -14.61
C LYS A 553 13.76 29.23 -14.71
N GLU A 554 13.47 28.20 -13.91
CA GLU A 554 12.18 27.48 -13.89
C GLU A 554 11.44 27.73 -12.56
N GLU A 555 10.12 27.99 -12.60
CA GLU A 555 9.27 28.25 -11.41
C GLU A 555 9.27 27.09 -10.39
N VAL A 556 9.51 25.86 -10.85
CA VAL A 556 9.51 24.61 -10.04
C VAL A 556 10.83 24.40 -9.26
N GLY A 557 11.79 25.31 -9.39
CA GLY A 557 13.11 25.24 -8.73
C GLY A 557 13.10 25.46 -7.20
N SER A 558 11.96 25.37 -6.52
CA SER A 558 11.82 25.57 -5.07
C SER A 558 12.02 24.30 -4.24
N ILE A 559 12.25 23.14 -4.87
CA ILE A 559 12.49 21.86 -4.17
C ILE A 559 13.94 21.41 -4.40
N TRP A 560 14.65 21.10 -3.30
CA TRP A 560 16.07 20.73 -3.35
C TRP A 560 16.36 19.54 -4.28
N SER A 561 15.50 18.52 -4.30
CA SER A 561 15.68 17.26 -5.02
C SER A 561 15.39 17.35 -6.53
N HIS A 562 14.92 18.50 -7.01
CA HIS A 562 14.48 18.65 -8.40
C HIS A 562 15.59 18.32 -9.41
N TYR A 563 16.74 18.99 -9.28
CA TYR A 563 17.86 18.80 -10.20
C TYR A 563 18.73 17.59 -9.87
N SER A 564 18.76 17.16 -8.60
CA SER A 564 19.63 16.07 -8.15
C SER A 564 19.00 14.68 -8.19
N ILE A 565 17.67 14.57 -8.21
CA ILE A 565 16.95 13.28 -8.17
C ILE A 565 15.95 13.17 -9.33
N PHE A 566 15.13 14.19 -9.56
CA PHE A 566 14.01 14.09 -10.53
C PHE A 566 14.43 14.33 -11.99
N LYS A 567 15.23 15.36 -12.26
CA LYS A 567 15.79 15.62 -13.61
C LYS A 567 16.62 14.44 -14.15
N PRO A 568 17.59 13.85 -13.42
CA PRO A 568 18.31 12.68 -13.91
C PRO A 568 17.41 11.46 -14.08
N ARG A 569 16.36 11.29 -13.26
CA ARG A 569 15.37 10.22 -13.47
C ARG A 569 14.60 10.38 -14.78
N ARG A 570 14.33 11.62 -15.21
CA ARG A 570 13.73 11.92 -16.51
C ARG A 570 14.72 11.66 -17.65
N LEU A 571 15.95 12.12 -17.51
CA LEU A 571 17.02 11.81 -18.48
C LEU A 571 17.23 10.30 -18.65
N LEU A 572 17.11 9.52 -17.57
CA LEU A 572 17.19 8.06 -17.65
C LEU A 572 16.04 7.46 -18.49
N ALA A 573 14.84 8.04 -18.43
CA ALA A 573 13.72 7.59 -19.24
C ALA A 573 13.94 7.90 -20.73
N ASP A 574 14.52 9.07 -21.02
CA ASP A 574 14.80 9.52 -22.38
C ASP A 574 16.05 8.82 -22.98
N TYR A 575 17.00 8.42 -22.13
CA TYR A 575 18.30 7.83 -22.51
C TYR A 575 18.68 6.61 -21.65
N PRO A 576 17.89 5.51 -21.68
CA PRO A 576 18.08 4.36 -20.80
C PRO A 576 19.41 3.63 -21.02
N ASP A 577 19.96 3.67 -22.24
CA ASP A 577 21.19 2.95 -22.60
C ASP A 577 22.46 3.60 -22.06
N LEU A 578 22.39 4.86 -21.61
CA LEU A 578 23.56 5.59 -21.13
C LEU A 578 23.96 5.24 -19.70
N VAL A 579 23.09 4.56 -18.95
CA VAL A 579 23.29 4.26 -17.52
C VAL A 579 22.97 2.81 -17.20
N ARG A 580 23.93 2.11 -16.62
CA ARG A 580 23.68 0.83 -15.94
C ARG A 580 22.98 1.10 -14.61
N ILE A 581 21.82 0.47 -14.42
CA ILE A 581 21.06 0.58 -13.18
C ILE A 581 21.28 -0.65 -12.31
N GLU A 582 21.80 -0.44 -11.10
CA GLU A 582 21.91 -1.45 -10.06
C GLU A 582 20.74 -1.31 -9.08
N ARG A 583 19.67 -2.07 -9.36
CA ARG A 583 18.44 -2.06 -8.56
C ARG A 583 18.71 -2.77 -7.23
N ASN A 584 18.33 -2.14 -6.12
CA ASN A 584 18.36 -2.71 -4.78
C ASN A 584 19.72 -3.12 -4.21
N THR A 585 20.81 -3.06 -4.98
CA THR A 585 22.15 -3.51 -4.58
C THR A 585 23.15 -2.37 -4.38
N LEU A 586 23.10 -1.30 -5.21
CA LEU A 586 24.14 -0.27 -5.16
C LEU A 586 23.87 0.81 -4.13
N VAL A 587 22.63 1.30 -4.00
CA VAL A 587 22.24 2.26 -2.97
C VAL A 587 20.78 2.03 -2.61
N ARG A 588 20.50 1.32 -1.52
CA ARG A 588 19.13 1.10 -1.05
C ARG A 588 18.81 2.09 0.08
N PRO A 589 17.95 3.11 -0.13
CA PRO A 589 17.48 3.94 0.98
C PRO A 589 16.41 3.18 1.75
N VAL A 590 16.57 3.07 3.07
CA VAL A 590 15.50 2.60 3.95
C VAL A 590 14.68 3.83 4.32
N ALA A 591 13.45 3.94 3.83
CA ALA A 591 12.58 5.11 4.05
C ALA A 591 12.16 5.32 5.52
N ALA A 592 12.65 4.50 6.44
CA ALA A 592 12.49 4.68 7.87
C ALA A 592 13.86 4.47 8.51
N ASP A 593 14.58 5.58 8.75
CA ASP A 593 15.86 5.60 9.49
C ASP A 593 15.82 4.64 10.69
N TYR A 594 14.70 4.62 11.41
CA TYR A 594 14.46 3.76 12.58
C TYR A 594 14.69 2.27 12.34
N GLU A 595 14.35 1.71 11.18
CA GLU A 595 14.42 0.26 10.95
C GLU A 595 15.86 -0.25 10.82
N LEU A 596 16.79 0.56 10.31
CA LEU A 596 18.23 0.28 10.27
C LEU A 596 18.80 0.09 11.69
N PHE A 597 18.29 0.85 12.67
CA PHE A 597 18.78 0.85 14.05
C PHE A 597 18.02 -0.10 14.98
N THR A 598 16.90 -0.70 14.54
CA THR A 598 16.01 -1.45 15.45
C THR A 598 15.58 -2.83 14.97
N THR A 599 15.73 -3.17 13.68
CA THR A 599 15.24 -4.46 13.14
C THR A 599 16.21 -5.08 12.13
N ARG A 600 16.07 -6.40 11.88
CA ARG A 600 16.76 -7.20 10.83
C ARG A 600 15.88 -7.50 9.61
N LYS A 601 14.94 -6.62 9.28
CA LYS A 601 13.91 -6.89 8.24
C LYS A 601 14.45 -7.09 6.83
N TYR A 602 15.74 -6.85 6.60
CA TYR A 602 16.30 -6.66 5.26
C TYR A 602 17.50 -7.57 5.03
N VAL A 603 17.51 -8.24 3.87
CA VAL A 603 18.61 -9.04 3.36
C VAL A 603 19.59 -8.13 2.62
N TRP A 604 20.73 -7.86 3.25
CA TRP A 604 21.76 -6.92 2.76
C TRP A 604 23.03 -7.58 2.25
N ASP A 605 23.15 -8.89 2.46
CA ASP A 605 24.33 -9.63 2.09
C ASP A 605 24.63 -9.56 0.59
N HIS A 606 23.67 -9.30 -0.31
CA HIS A 606 23.95 -9.09 -1.75
C HIS A 606 24.20 -7.63 -2.16
N SER A 607 24.13 -6.68 -1.24
CA SER A 607 24.30 -5.25 -1.56
C SER A 607 25.77 -4.87 -1.74
N TYR A 608 26.05 -3.96 -2.68
CA TYR A 608 27.36 -3.30 -2.83
C TYR A 608 27.54 -2.16 -1.83
N SER A 609 26.46 -1.47 -1.46
CA SER A 609 26.49 -0.43 -0.43
C SER A 609 25.12 -0.16 0.21
N ILE A 610 25.11 0.45 1.39
CA ILE A 610 23.91 0.92 2.09
C ILE A 610 24.05 2.41 2.41
N HIS A 611 22.98 3.17 2.19
CA HIS A 611 22.90 4.58 2.54
C HIS A 611 22.10 4.76 3.82
N VAL A 612 22.72 5.30 4.88
CA VAL A 612 22.10 5.33 6.21
C VAL A 612 21.29 6.61 6.51
N TRP A 613 21.17 7.55 5.57
CA TRP A 613 20.23 8.69 5.55
C TRP A 613 20.15 9.54 6.83
N ARG A 614 21.25 9.70 7.56
CA ARG A 614 21.19 10.26 8.90
C ARG A 614 21.46 11.76 8.93
N ARG A 615 20.39 12.57 8.90
CA ARG A 615 20.53 14.04 8.78
C ARG A 615 20.39 14.86 10.07
N LYS A 616 19.69 14.39 11.12
CA LYS A 616 19.46 15.17 12.36
C LYS A 616 19.19 14.32 13.61
N THR A 617 20.21 13.72 14.20
CA THR A 617 20.11 13.21 15.58
C THR A 617 21.27 13.76 16.41
N TYR A 618 20.93 14.56 17.42
CA TYR A 618 21.82 15.25 18.35
C TYR A 618 22.51 14.32 19.37
N ILE A 619 22.65 13.02 19.07
CA ILE A 619 23.26 12.05 19.99
C ILE A 619 24.66 11.74 19.47
N PRO A 620 25.73 12.22 20.12
CA PRO A 620 27.10 11.87 19.74
C PRO A 620 27.33 10.39 20.07
N TYR A 621 27.79 9.62 19.08
CA TYR A 621 28.22 8.24 19.29
C TYR A 621 29.68 8.24 19.75
N LYS A 622 29.90 7.83 20.98
CA LYS A 622 31.19 7.33 21.46
C LYS A 622 31.43 5.92 20.90
N PRO A 623 32.69 5.45 20.80
CA PRO A 623 32.98 4.06 20.39
C PRO A 623 32.15 3.02 21.17
N ASP A 624 31.90 3.29 22.46
CA ASP A 624 31.13 2.42 23.35
C ASP A 624 29.62 2.40 23.04
N ASP A 625 29.11 3.37 22.27
CA ASP A 625 27.69 3.45 21.90
C ASP A 625 27.26 2.36 20.90
N ILE A 626 28.22 1.66 20.27
CA ILE A 626 27.98 0.41 19.55
C ILE A 626 27.28 -0.63 20.44
N ASN A 627 27.58 -0.63 21.75
CA ASN A 627 26.97 -1.56 22.71
C ASN A 627 25.49 -1.25 22.98
N PHE A 628 25.03 -0.03 22.66
CA PHE A 628 23.64 0.40 22.79
C PHE A 628 22.85 0.25 21.48
N ILE A 629 23.52 -0.12 20.39
CA ILE A 629 22.85 -0.56 19.17
C ILE A 629 22.25 -1.94 19.45
N SER A 630 20.92 -2.06 19.36
CA SER A 630 20.18 -3.29 19.63
C SER A 630 20.84 -4.52 18.99
N ASN A 631 20.94 -5.62 19.75
CA ASN A 631 21.37 -6.95 19.25
C ASN A 631 20.53 -7.43 18.04
N GLN A 632 19.40 -6.77 17.75
CA GLN A 632 18.49 -7.07 16.65
C GLN A 632 18.51 -6.02 15.53
N SER A 633 19.52 -5.14 15.47
CA SER A 633 19.60 -4.12 14.42
C SER A 633 20.46 -4.53 13.23
N LEU A 634 19.99 -4.19 12.04
CA LEU A 634 20.71 -4.30 10.79
C LEU A 634 22.04 -3.54 10.79
N LEU A 635 22.06 -2.32 11.33
CA LEU A 635 23.26 -1.50 11.36
C LEU A 635 24.39 -2.17 12.15
N ARG A 636 24.07 -2.81 13.28
CA ARG A 636 25.07 -3.56 14.04
C ARG A 636 25.68 -4.68 13.22
N ASP A 637 24.87 -5.47 12.53
CA ASP A 637 25.35 -6.60 11.76
C ASP A 637 26.23 -6.15 10.57
N VAL A 638 25.86 -5.02 9.95
CA VAL A 638 26.69 -4.35 8.93
C VAL A 638 27.99 -3.82 9.53
N MET A 639 27.96 -3.21 10.72
CA MET A 639 29.17 -2.73 11.40
C MET A 639 30.07 -3.88 11.83
N GLU A 640 29.51 -4.97 12.36
CA GLU A 640 30.27 -6.16 12.75
C GLU A 640 30.96 -6.81 11.54
N TYR A 641 30.31 -6.80 10.39
CA TYR A 641 30.89 -7.25 9.13
C TYR A 641 32.01 -6.32 8.63
N VAL A 642 31.73 -5.01 8.55
CA VAL A 642 32.66 -4.02 8.01
C VAL A 642 33.88 -3.82 8.91
N VAL A 643 33.66 -3.66 10.21
CA VAL A 643 34.71 -3.31 11.19
C VAL A 643 35.43 -4.56 11.72
N PHE A 644 34.71 -5.65 11.98
CA PHE A 644 35.25 -6.82 12.70
C PHE A 644 35.32 -8.11 11.87
N ASP A 645 35.01 -8.07 10.57
CA ASP A 645 34.99 -9.26 9.69
C ASP A 645 34.06 -10.39 10.18
N LYS A 646 33.09 -10.05 11.03
CA LYS A 646 32.12 -11.01 11.56
C LYS A 646 30.99 -11.17 10.58
N ILE A 647 30.83 -12.37 10.04
CA ILE A 647 29.69 -12.73 9.21
C ILE A 647 28.52 -13.08 10.14
N PRO A 648 27.38 -12.37 10.08
CA PRO A 648 26.22 -12.72 10.87
C PRO A 648 25.73 -14.13 10.50
N PRO A 649 25.26 -14.95 11.46
CA PRO A 649 24.92 -16.36 11.24
C PRO A 649 23.78 -16.60 10.23
N TYR A 650 23.07 -15.54 9.82
CA TYR A 650 21.96 -15.58 8.86
C TYR A 650 22.34 -14.98 7.48
N ALA A 651 23.56 -14.46 7.31
CA ALA A 651 24.05 -13.98 6.01
C ALA A 651 24.44 -15.20 5.15
N THR A 652 23.87 -15.31 3.96
CA THR A 652 23.85 -16.55 3.16
C THR A 652 25.13 -16.81 2.37
N SER A 653 26.12 -15.92 2.41
CA SER A 653 27.34 -16.06 1.62
C SER A 653 28.62 -15.63 2.35
N LYS A 654 29.67 -16.46 2.20
CA LYS A 654 31.07 -16.05 2.46
C LYS A 654 31.50 -15.02 1.40
N PRO A 655 32.38 -14.07 1.74
CA PRO A 655 32.95 -13.16 0.74
C PRO A 655 33.81 -13.97 -0.24
N PHE A 656 33.57 -13.78 -1.54
CA PHE A 656 34.51 -14.13 -2.61
C PHE A 656 35.51 -12.98 -2.78
#